data_AF-G0M948-F1
#
_entry.id   AF-G0M948-F1
#
_cell.length_a   1.000
_cell.length_b   1.000
_cell.length_c   1.000
_cell.angle_alpha   90.00
_cell.angle_beta   90.00
_cell.angle_gamma   90.00
#
_symmetry.space_group_name_H-M   'P 1'
#
loop_
_entity.id
_entity.type
_entity.pdbx_description
1 polymer ?
#
loop_
_entity_poly.entity_id
_entity_poly.type
_entity_poly.pdbx_seq_one_letter_code
_entity_poly.pdbx_strand_id
1 'polypeptide(L)'
;MSGGTNGDTNGGLVSDISETIAANNPTIRVIDKGIDAVVKIYQGRKIVRFAFKLETSKELDILIQDPAVLEALAEQRRLRDENHKIAVEHREAARREHNANMERAQNAADANLEKMRLEEKESIEKKQEQMHMNYKEDMKNLSKESTEKRKADEENQKMDSKAAKALEKQQNESNENYKKAMELREAARKEENAYMERTQKAADENLKQMRLDEKESLSKKREKIYMDYTEDMKNLKSESAEKREADRKHQEKDTKTIQILKTQQKVRDAAHDKEVERREAANKEQDAYMEKAQKAADEYLRLLKAEEKKIIGQMQIEINADQAEFEKKMEKRNQDHIEEMKVLKSESLEKWKAADAKHQIETERIRAAHDEEIKNANKQLEEAKKLGLQRIQDGEKELQNIEQERVQQNKLFYKEMKEMEKNHQEEKRKLLGKEFELKKDSIEQRRKQASIENKQKTDQLDQLFNDLKIQNTTTATKDLLKQFQTVVQTTEKVLGNLKTLSICCISDSPQTFKKNLKKGNVKAGIEEDIDSVTIQTELFKSRVERFEQFKMNNLRVHPEALNLCNDYLKHLKKSMESTKILRICTLLSPAVDRRDLTEIQMFGEDAEELGLQLEAVRTDLTSRLNNFQKQFVVAAPTQAALED
;
A
#
# COMPACT_ATOMS: atom_id res chain seq x y z
N MET A 1 -39.18 -3.63 67.03
CA MET A 1 -37.95 -4.03 67.75
C MET A 1 -36.78 -3.49 66.92
N SER A 2 -36.06 -2.42 67.29
CA SER A 2 -35.16 -2.24 68.46
C SER A 2 -33.90 -3.12 68.37
N GLY A 3 -32.65 -2.63 68.40
CA GLY A 3 -32.09 -1.26 68.36
C GLY A 3 -30.97 -1.17 67.29
N GLY A 4 -30.21 -0.07 67.10
CA GLY A 4 -29.63 0.85 68.09
C GLY A 4 -28.51 0.14 68.86
N THR A 5 -27.28 0.63 69.07
CA THR A 5 -26.62 1.96 69.02
C THR A 5 -25.11 1.75 68.66
N ASN A 6 -24.19 2.69 68.42
CA ASN A 6 -24.04 4.16 68.27
C ASN A 6 -22.72 4.38 67.44
N GLY A 7 -22.17 5.57 67.12
CA GLY A 7 -22.51 6.99 67.35
C GLY A 7 -21.31 7.88 66.93
N ASP A 8 -21.54 9.18 66.74
CA ASP A 8 -20.58 10.16 66.18
C ASP A 8 -19.31 10.42 67.06
N THR A 9 -18.19 10.96 66.55
CA THR A 9 -18.03 12.43 66.40
C THR A 9 -16.69 12.86 65.78
N ASN A 10 -16.75 13.97 65.03
CA ASN A 10 -15.77 15.06 64.86
C ASN A 10 -14.25 14.79 64.69
N GLY A 11 -13.71 15.36 63.60
CA GLY A 11 -12.96 16.62 63.79
C GLY A 11 -11.52 16.68 63.28
N GLY A 12 -11.34 17.31 62.10
CA GLY A 12 -10.22 18.21 61.81
C GLY A 12 -8.80 17.63 61.64
N LEU A 13 -8.30 17.64 60.41
CA LEU A 13 -6.93 18.08 60.05
C LEU A 13 -6.79 18.16 58.52
N VAL A 14 -7.09 19.34 57.97
CA VAL A 14 -6.75 19.72 56.60
C VAL A 14 -5.65 20.77 56.68
N SER A 15 -4.39 20.33 56.64
CA SER A 15 -3.23 21.24 56.58
C SER A 15 -1.98 20.65 55.92
N ASP A 16 -1.65 19.36 56.11
CA ASP A 16 -0.26 18.88 55.90
C ASP A 16 -0.04 17.77 54.84
N ILE A 17 -0.81 17.77 53.74
CA ILE A 17 -0.55 16.89 52.57
C ILE A 17 -0.43 17.68 51.25
N SER A 18 0.27 18.83 51.31
CA SER A 18 0.63 19.60 50.11
C SER A 18 2.15 19.74 49.88
N GLU A 19 3.00 19.60 50.91
CA GLU A 19 4.45 19.76 50.74
C GLU A 19 5.19 18.45 50.37
N THR A 20 4.69 17.28 50.78
CA THR A 20 5.44 16.00 50.60
C THR A 20 5.29 15.38 49.20
N ILE A 21 4.30 15.79 48.39
CA ILE A 21 4.07 15.22 47.04
C ILE A 21 4.94 15.92 45.98
N ALA A 22 5.43 17.14 46.23
CA ALA A 22 6.26 17.89 45.29
C ALA A 22 7.70 17.34 45.14
N ALA A 23 8.23 16.66 46.16
CA ALA A 23 9.66 16.29 46.20
C ALA A 23 10.06 15.17 45.21
N ASN A 24 9.16 14.20 44.97
CA ASN A 24 9.49 12.91 44.37
C ASN A 24 8.74 12.56 43.07
N ASN A 25 7.99 13.49 42.46
CA ASN A 25 7.35 13.24 41.17
C ASN A 25 8.27 13.67 39.99
N PRO A 26 8.89 12.73 39.25
CA PRO A 26 9.80 13.08 38.15
C PRO A 26 9.09 13.84 37.02
N THR A 27 7.78 13.65 36.87
CA THR A 27 6.95 14.34 35.86
C THR A 27 6.91 15.86 36.09
N ILE A 28 6.88 16.30 37.36
CA ILE A 28 6.84 17.74 37.69
C ILE A 28 8.20 18.39 37.42
N ARG A 29 9.31 17.71 37.73
CA ARG A 29 10.66 18.20 37.37
C ARG A 29 10.90 18.28 35.85
N VAL A 30 10.20 17.46 35.05
CA VAL A 30 10.22 17.57 33.57
C VAL A 30 9.40 18.77 33.10
N ILE A 31 8.27 19.06 33.75
CA ILE A 31 7.44 20.24 33.45
C ILE A 31 8.17 21.54 33.84
N ASP A 32 8.78 21.63 35.03
CA ASP A 32 9.52 22.83 35.45
C ASP A 32 10.76 23.08 34.57
N LYS A 33 11.51 22.03 34.21
CA LYS A 33 12.61 22.16 33.24
C LYS A 33 12.11 22.51 31.83
N GLY A 34 10.93 22.03 31.45
CA GLY A 34 10.27 22.39 30.20
C GLY A 34 9.83 23.85 30.18
N ILE A 35 9.27 24.36 31.27
CA ILE A 35 8.85 25.75 31.43
C ILE A 35 10.07 26.68 31.47
N ASP A 36 11.12 26.35 32.23
CA ASP A 36 12.36 27.14 32.28
C ASP A 36 13.09 27.14 30.93
N ALA A 37 13.07 26.01 30.19
CA ALA A 37 13.54 25.96 28.81
C ALA A 37 12.67 26.79 27.86
N VAL A 38 11.33 26.76 27.98
CA VAL A 38 10.42 27.59 27.18
C VAL A 38 10.58 29.08 27.48
N VAL A 39 10.81 29.46 28.75
CA VAL A 39 11.09 30.85 29.16
C VAL A 39 12.44 31.32 28.62
N LYS A 40 13.49 30.49 28.68
CA LYS A 40 14.79 30.78 28.06
C LYS A 40 14.71 30.84 26.53
N ILE A 41 13.89 30.00 25.90
CA ILE A 41 13.57 30.08 24.46
C ILE A 41 12.79 31.36 24.16
N TYR A 42 11.89 31.84 25.03
CA TYR A 42 11.13 33.07 24.84
C TYR A 42 12.01 34.33 25.01
N GLN A 43 12.91 34.33 25.98
CA GLN A 43 13.91 35.39 26.17
C GLN A 43 14.91 35.39 25.01
N GLY A 44 15.42 34.21 24.60
CA GLY A 44 16.25 34.04 23.41
C GLY A 44 15.55 34.48 22.12
N ARG A 45 14.26 34.16 21.93
CA ARG A 45 13.46 34.62 20.78
C ARG A 45 13.22 36.12 20.79
N LYS A 46 13.07 36.77 21.96
CA LYS A 46 13.04 38.24 22.06
C LYS A 46 14.38 38.85 21.63
N ILE A 47 15.51 38.25 22.02
CA ILE A 47 16.85 38.70 21.61
C ILE A 47 17.05 38.49 20.10
N VAL A 48 16.66 37.34 19.54
CA VAL A 48 16.75 37.07 18.10
C VAL A 48 15.82 37.98 17.27
N ARG A 49 14.60 38.30 17.74
CA ARG A 49 13.74 39.31 17.09
C ARG A 49 14.27 40.74 17.21
N PHE A 50 15.12 41.03 18.19
CA PHE A 50 15.86 42.30 18.25
C PHE A 50 17.04 42.30 17.26
N ALA A 51 17.79 41.20 17.16
CA ALA A 51 18.88 41.03 16.21
C ALA A 51 18.42 41.09 14.74
N PHE A 52 17.29 40.44 14.40
CA PHE A 52 16.71 40.48 13.05
C PHE A 52 16.17 41.87 12.65
N LYS A 53 16.09 42.82 13.59
CA LYS A 53 15.74 44.23 13.32
C LYS A 53 16.96 45.14 13.12
N LEU A 54 18.18 44.59 13.19
CA LEU A 54 19.45 45.29 13.04
C LEU A 54 20.21 44.95 11.75
N GLU A 55 19.61 44.25 10.79
CA GLU A 55 20.19 43.87 9.48
C GLU A 55 20.56 45.05 8.53
N THR A 56 20.53 46.30 9.01
CA THR A 56 21.01 47.48 8.26
C THR A 56 21.97 48.38 9.05
N SER A 57 22.58 47.88 10.14
CA SER A 57 23.64 48.60 10.87
C SER A 57 24.98 47.85 10.87
N LYS A 58 26.07 48.62 10.77
CA LYS A 58 27.46 48.13 10.92
C LYS A 58 27.80 47.63 12.34
N GLU A 59 26.85 47.68 13.26
CA GLU A 59 27.00 47.23 14.65
C GLU A 59 26.89 45.69 14.81
N LEU A 60 26.34 44.97 13.82
CA LEU A 60 26.22 43.51 13.89
C LEU A 60 27.59 42.81 13.86
N ASP A 61 28.56 43.35 13.11
CA ASP A 61 29.94 42.85 13.06
C ASP A 61 30.69 42.99 14.40
N ILE A 62 30.20 43.86 15.30
CA ILE A 62 30.76 44.05 16.64
C ILE A 62 30.11 43.08 17.64
N LEU A 63 28.80 42.82 17.53
CA LEU A 63 28.10 41.84 18.38
C LEU A 63 28.46 40.38 18.07
N ILE A 64 28.84 40.06 16.83
CA ILE A 64 29.25 38.70 16.43
C ILE A 64 30.65 38.33 16.97
N GLN A 65 31.40 39.30 17.50
CA GLN A 65 32.70 39.05 18.15
C GLN A 65 32.61 38.81 19.67
N ASP A 66 31.44 38.91 20.30
CA ASP A 66 31.28 38.58 21.72
C ASP A 66 31.35 37.06 21.93
N PRO A 67 32.36 36.53 22.67
CA PRO A 67 32.50 35.09 22.91
C PRO A 67 31.26 34.49 23.59
N ALA A 68 30.58 35.23 24.45
CA ALA A 68 29.41 34.73 25.19
C ALA A 68 28.19 34.51 24.27
N VAL A 69 28.05 35.32 23.22
CA VAL A 69 26.98 35.14 22.22
C VAL A 69 27.25 33.94 21.32
N LEU A 70 28.52 33.74 20.94
CA LEU A 70 28.95 32.56 20.18
C LEU A 70 28.82 31.26 20.99
N GLU A 71 29.17 31.29 22.28
CA GLU A 71 29.01 30.17 23.22
C GLU A 71 27.53 29.82 23.43
N ALA A 72 26.65 30.82 23.61
CA ALA A 72 25.21 30.61 23.73
C ALA A 72 24.58 30.01 22.45
N LEU A 73 25.04 30.43 21.26
CA LEU A 73 24.62 29.84 19.98
C LEU A 73 25.17 28.42 19.78
N ALA A 74 26.38 28.15 20.25
CA ALA A 74 26.97 26.80 20.22
C ALA A 74 26.19 25.84 21.12
N GLU A 75 25.86 26.26 22.35
CA GLU A 75 25.06 25.47 23.29
C GLU A 75 23.61 25.27 22.78
N GLN A 76 23.01 26.28 22.14
CA GLN A 76 21.70 26.11 21.51
C GLN A 76 21.72 25.09 20.36
N ARG A 77 22.81 25.02 19.58
CA ARG A 77 23.00 23.95 18.57
C ARG A 77 23.19 22.60 19.26
N ARG A 78 24.05 22.52 20.27
CA ARG A 78 24.29 21.29 21.05
C ARG A 78 22.99 20.70 21.61
N LEU A 79 22.16 21.54 22.23
CA LEU A 79 20.84 21.15 22.75
C LEU A 79 19.85 20.77 21.65
N ARG A 80 19.92 21.39 20.46
CA ARG A 80 19.09 20.99 19.31
C ARG A 80 19.47 19.60 18.81
N ASP A 81 20.76 19.33 18.69
CA ASP A 81 21.29 18.06 18.21
C ASP A 81 21.07 16.92 19.23
N GLU A 82 21.19 17.23 20.52
CA GLU A 82 20.89 16.31 21.63
C GLU A 82 19.39 15.96 21.69
N ASN A 83 18.50 16.96 21.53
CA ASN A 83 17.06 16.71 21.39
C ASN A 83 16.70 15.92 20.11
N HIS A 84 17.40 16.18 19.00
CA HIS A 84 17.21 15.41 17.77
C HIS A 84 17.62 13.95 17.95
N LYS A 85 18.75 13.70 18.61
CA LYS A 85 19.25 12.37 18.96
C LYS A 85 18.23 11.61 19.84
N ILE A 86 17.73 12.23 20.91
CA ILE A 86 16.69 11.65 21.78
C ILE A 86 15.42 11.31 20.99
N ALA A 87 14.98 12.19 20.07
CA ALA A 87 13.82 11.93 19.22
C ALA A 87 14.04 10.77 18.23
N VAL A 88 15.26 10.58 17.74
CA VAL A 88 15.64 9.42 16.91
C VAL A 88 15.65 8.13 17.75
N GLU A 89 16.26 8.15 18.94
CA GLU A 89 16.31 7.00 19.86
C GLU A 89 14.90 6.55 20.27
N HIS A 90 13.98 7.46 20.59
CA HIS A 90 12.58 7.12 20.85
C HIS A 90 11.86 6.50 19.64
N ARG A 91 12.12 7.00 18.43
CA ARG A 91 11.55 6.41 17.19
C ARG A 91 12.10 5.01 16.92
N GLU A 92 13.38 4.77 17.23
CA GLU A 92 13.95 3.44 17.13
C GLU A 92 13.41 2.48 18.19
N ALA A 93 13.27 2.93 19.44
CA ALA A 93 12.65 2.14 20.51
C ALA A 93 11.23 1.70 20.14
N ALA A 94 10.39 2.63 19.65
CA ALA A 94 9.03 2.34 19.19
C ALA A 94 9.02 1.36 17.98
N ARG A 95 9.99 1.44 17.07
CA ARG A 95 10.14 0.46 15.97
C ARG A 95 10.53 -0.93 16.48
N ARG A 96 11.46 -1.02 17.44
CA ARG A 96 11.88 -2.29 18.05
C ARG A 96 10.72 -2.94 18.79
N GLU A 97 9.93 -2.17 19.53
CA GLU A 97 8.72 -2.66 20.21
C GLU A 97 7.64 -3.12 19.22
N HIS A 98 7.38 -2.35 18.16
CA HIS A 98 6.44 -2.75 17.10
C HIS A 98 6.86 -4.06 16.43
N ASN A 99 8.14 -4.21 16.09
CA ASN A 99 8.70 -5.43 15.51
C ASN A 99 8.58 -6.62 16.48
N ALA A 100 8.91 -6.45 17.76
CA ALA A 100 8.75 -7.49 18.77
C ALA A 100 7.28 -7.91 18.97
N ASN A 101 6.33 -6.97 18.84
CA ASN A 101 4.90 -7.28 18.89
C ASN A 101 4.42 -8.02 17.63
N MET A 102 4.94 -7.69 16.45
CA MET A 102 4.70 -8.46 15.22
C MET A 102 5.27 -9.88 15.31
N GLU A 103 6.48 -10.05 15.85
CA GLU A 103 7.12 -11.35 16.06
C GLU A 103 6.35 -12.21 17.08
N ARG A 104 5.89 -11.63 18.19
CA ARG A 104 4.97 -12.30 19.13
C ARG A 104 3.66 -12.74 18.47
N ALA A 105 3.06 -11.88 17.64
CA ALA A 105 1.82 -12.19 16.94
C ALA A 105 2.01 -13.32 15.91
N GLN A 106 3.16 -13.33 15.21
CA GLN A 106 3.52 -14.39 14.28
C GLN A 106 3.79 -15.72 14.99
N ASN A 107 4.59 -15.72 16.06
CA ASN A 107 4.83 -16.92 16.87
C ASN A 107 3.53 -17.48 17.49
N ALA A 108 2.57 -16.62 17.86
CA ALA A 108 1.25 -17.05 18.32
C ALA A 108 0.38 -17.64 17.20
N ALA A 109 0.48 -17.12 15.97
CA ALA A 109 -0.18 -17.67 14.80
C ALA A 109 0.40 -19.04 14.42
N ASP A 110 1.73 -19.19 14.44
CA ASP A 110 2.43 -20.45 14.16
C ASP A 110 2.14 -21.51 15.23
N ALA A 111 2.07 -21.12 16.51
CA ALA A 111 1.65 -22.02 17.59
C ALA A 111 0.20 -22.51 17.44
N ASN A 112 -0.72 -21.62 17.01
CA ASN A 112 -2.09 -22.02 16.70
C ASN A 112 -2.17 -22.94 15.47
N LEU A 113 -1.35 -22.70 14.45
CA LEU A 113 -1.25 -23.55 13.26
C LEU A 113 -0.77 -24.96 13.63
N GLU A 114 0.24 -25.06 14.49
CA GLU A 114 0.78 -26.34 14.95
C GLU A 114 -0.20 -27.07 15.88
N LYS A 115 -0.97 -26.34 16.69
CA LYS A 115 -2.09 -26.90 17.47
C LYS A 115 -3.16 -27.50 16.56
N MET A 116 -3.56 -26.81 15.49
CA MET A 116 -4.52 -27.34 14.52
C MET A 116 -3.96 -28.59 13.80
N ARG A 117 -2.67 -28.63 13.46
CA ARG A 117 -2.02 -29.83 12.89
C ARG A 117 -2.02 -31.01 13.86
N LEU A 118 -1.81 -30.77 15.15
CA LEU A 118 -1.89 -31.81 16.18
C LEU A 118 -3.32 -32.33 16.34
N GLU A 119 -4.32 -31.45 16.37
CA GLU A 119 -5.74 -31.82 16.41
C GLU A 119 -6.19 -32.59 15.16
N GLU A 120 -5.72 -32.18 13.97
CA GLU A 120 -5.93 -32.88 12.70
C GLU A 120 -5.23 -34.25 12.69
N LYS A 121 -3.99 -34.33 13.18
CA LYS A 121 -3.25 -35.58 13.30
C LYS A 121 -3.95 -36.56 14.25
N GLU A 122 -4.41 -36.11 15.43
CA GLU A 122 -5.22 -36.94 16.33
C GLU A 122 -6.54 -37.39 15.66
N SER A 123 -7.16 -36.55 14.84
CA SER A 123 -8.38 -36.92 14.11
C SER A 123 -8.10 -37.98 13.05
N ILE A 124 -6.98 -37.89 12.35
CA ILE A 124 -6.50 -38.90 11.39
C ILE A 124 -6.15 -40.20 12.11
N GLU A 125 -5.44 -40.12 13.24
CA GLU A 125 -5.01 -41.27 14.03
C GLU A 125 -6.23 -42.02 14.60
N LYS A 126 -7.23 -41.31 15.16
CA LYS A 126 -8.52 -41.91 15.57
C LYS A 126 -9.29 -42.55 14.40
N LYS A 127 -9.26 -41.96 13.21
CA LYS A 127 -9.85 -42.57 11.99
C LYS A 127 -9.07 -43.81 11.55
N GLN A 128 -7.74 -43.81 11.66
CA GLN A 128 -6.89 -44.96 11.36
C GLN A 128 -7.10 -46.08 12.37
N GLU A 129 -7.22 -45.79 13.67
CA GLU A 129 -7.61 -46.75 14.70
C GLU A 129 -8.99 -47.34 14.43
N GLN A 130 -9.97 -46.53 14.03
CA GLN A 130 -11.31 -47.03 13.70
C GLN A 130 -11.33 -47.87 12.41
N MET A 131 -10.56 -47.50 11.38
CA MET A 131 -10.32 -48.38 10.23
C MET A 131 -9.59 -49.67 10.63
N HIS A 132 -8.62 -49.62 11.54
CA HIS A 132 -7.94 -50.81 12.05
C HIS A 132 -8.86 -51.71 12.88
N MET A 133 -9.80 -51.14 13.63
CA MET A 133 -10.83 -51.90 14.35
C MET A 133 -11.78 -52.59 13.38
N ASN A 134 -12.31 -51.87 12.38
CA ASN A 134 -13.14 -52.45 11.33
C ASN A 134 -12.39 -53.55 10.56
N TYR A 135 -11.16 -53.29 10.11
CA TYR A 135 -10.30 -54.27 9.45
C TYR A 135 -9.98 -55.49 10.33
N LYS A 136 -9.92 -55.31 11.65
CA LYS A 136 -9.71 -56.41 12.62
C LYS A 136 -11.00 -57.22 12.85
N GLU A 137 -12.17 -56.59 12.75
CA GLU A 137 -13.48 -57.26 12.69
C GLU A 137 -13.58 -58.10 11.39
N ASP A 138 -13.24 -57.50 10.24
CA ASP A 138 -13.25 -58.16 8.93
C ASP A 138 -12.24 -59.32 8.84
N MET A 139 -11.02 -59.14 9.35
CA MET A 139 -10.02 -60.22 9.47
C MET A 139 -10.46 -61.32 10.43
N LYS A 140 -11.31 -61.04 11.42
CA LYS A 140 -11.89 -62.04 12.33
C LYS A 140 -13.04 -62.83 11.68
N ASN A 141 -13.71 -62.22 10.68
CA ASN A 141 -14.68 -62.90 9.82
C ASN A 141 -13.96 -63.76 8.75
N LEU A 142 -12.96 -63.21 8.05
CA LEU A 142 -12.08 -63.96 7.13
C LEU A 142 -11.32 -65.10 7.81
N SER A 143 -10.96 -64.94 9.10
CA SER A 143 -10.32 -66.01 9.88
C SER A 143 -11.26 -67.17 10.19
N LYS A 144 -12.59 -67.01 10.11
CA LYS A 144 -13.54 -68.13 10.20
C LYS A 144 -13.64 -68.89 8.88
N GLU A 145 -13.69 -68.19 7.74
CA GLU A 145 -13.68 -68.83 6.40
C GLU A 145 -12.34 -69.53 6.09
N SER A 146 -11.21 -68.93 6.49
CA SER A 146 -9.86 -69.48 6.25
C SER A 146 -9.62 -70.82 6.97
N THR A 147 -10.27 -71.05 8.11
CA THR A 147 -10.16 -72.32 8.85
C THR A 147 -10.90 -73.49 8.21
N GLU A 148 -11.86 -73.24 7.32
CA GLU A 148 -12.57 -74.30 6.57
C GLU A 148 -11.87 -74.63 5.25
N LYS A 149 -11.22 -73.65 4.61
CA LYS A 149 -10.52 -73.85 3.33
C LYS A 149 -9.16 -74.56 3.45
N ARG A 150 -8.44 -74.39 4.58
CA ARG A 150 -7.07 -74.92 4.79
C ARG A 150 -6.94 -76.45 4.95
N LYS A 151 -8.02 -77.22 4.81
CA LYS A 151 -7.96 -78.70 4.79
C LYS A 151 -8.02 -79.33 3.39
N ALA A 152 -8.19 -78.53 2.33
CA ALA A 152 -8.35 -79.04 0.95
C ALA A 152 -7.12 -78.83 0.05
N ASP A 153 -6.26 -77.84 0.33
CA ASP A 153 -5.25 -77.38 -0.63
C ASP A 153 -3.86 -78.04 -0.51
N GLU A 154 -3.60 -78.88 0.50
CA GLU A 154 -2.28 -79.51 0.72
C GLU A 154 -1.99 -80.74 -0.17
N GLU A 155 -2.98 -81.33 -0.86
CA GLU A 155 -2.76 -82.50 -1.72
C GLU A 155 -2.49 -82.17 -3.21
N ASN A 156 -2.96 -81.03 -3.73
CA ASN A 156 -2.79 -80.69 -5.16
C ASN A 156 -1.38 -80.21 -5.54
N GLN A 157 -0.55 -79.80 -4.58
CA GLN A 157 0.73 -79.12 -4.85
C GLN A 157 1.87 -80.02 -5.38
N LYS A 158 1.59 -81.27 -5.77
CA LYS A 158 2.59 -82.23 -6.30
C LYS A 158 2.48 -82.53 -7.80
N MET A 159 1.43 -82.11 -8.51
CA MET A 159 1.22 -82.47 -9.92
C MET A 159 1.69 -81.40 -10.94
N ASP A 160 1.65 -80.11 -10.60
CA ASP A 160 1.89 -79.02 -11.57
C ASP A 160 3.37 -78.80 -11.96
N SER A 161 4.31 -79.42 -11.24
CA SER A 161 5.76 -79.26 -11.44
C SER A 161 6.28 -79.69 -12.83
N LYS A 162 5.48 -80.45 -13.59
CA LYS A 162 5.87 -81.00 -14.90
C LYS A 162 5.34 -80.23 -16.12
N ALA A 163 4.30 -79.40 -15.97
CA ALA A 163 3.72 -78.63 -17.08
C ALA A 163 4.43 -77.27 -17.29
N ALA A 164 4.89 -76.63 -16.20
CA ALA A 164 5.54 -75.31 -16.27
C ALA A 164 6.77 -75.26 -17.18
N LYS A 165 7.55 -76.36 -17.26
CA LYS A 165 8.82 -76.43 -18.01
C LYS A 165 8.67 -76.47 -19.54
N ALA A 166 7.46 -76.58 -20.07
CA ALA A 166 7.20 -76.52 -21.51
C ALA A 166 6.89 -75.10 -22.00
N LEU A 167 6.16 -74.31 -21.20
CA LEU A 167 5.79 -72.92 -21.50
C LEU A 167 6.99 -71.96 -21.42
N GLU A 168 7.89 -72.18 -20.46
CA GLU A 168 9.09 -71.37 -20.24
C GLU A 168 10.01 -71.31 -21.48
N LYS A 169 10.06 -72.39 -22.29
CA LYS A 169 10.88 -72.43 -23.51
C LYS A 169 10.34 -71.55 -24.64
N GLN A 170 9.01 -71.52 -24.83
CA GLN A 170 8.38 -70.72 -25.89
C GLN A 170 8.36 -69.22 -25.56
N GLN A 171 8.33 -68.87 -24.27
CA GLN A 171 8.31 -67.49 -23.81
C GLN A 171 9.68 -66.81 -23.92
N ASN A 172 10.78 -67.55 -23.76
CA ASN A 172 12.15 -67.02 -23.88
C ASN A 172 12.53 -66.64 -25.33
N GLU A 173 12.08 -67.38 -26.34
CA GLU A 173 12.32 -67.06 -27.76
C GLU A 173 11.53 -65.83 -28.24
N SER A 174 10.36 -65.57 -27.65
CA SER A 174 9.56 -64.35 -27.89
C SER A 174 10.24 -63.10 -27.28
N ASN A 175 10.73 -63.23 -26.04
CA ASN A 175 11.40 -62.15 -25.32
C ASN A 175 12.70 -61.67 -26.00
N GLU A 176 13.47 -62.57 -26.62
CA GLU A 176 14.73 -62.19 -27.29
C GLU A 176 14.49 -61.36 -28.56
N ASN A 177 13.41 -61.64 -29.30
CA ASN A 177 13.00 -60.86 -30.46
C ASN A 177 12.42 -59.49 -30.05
N TYR A 178 11.64 -59.44 -28.97
CA TYR A 178 11.15 -58.17 -28.42
C TYR A 178 12.30 -57.25 -27.95
N LYS A 179 13.35 -57.83 -27.36
CA LYS A 179 14.55 -57.09 -26.94
C LYS A 179 15.28 -56.45 -28.13
N LYS A 180 15.54 -57.21 -29.20
CA LYS A 180 16.17 -56.69 -30.43
C LYS A 180 15.33 -55.59 -31.11
N ALA A 181 14.01 -55.70 -31.09
CA ALA A 181 13.10 -54.67 -31.61
C ALA A 181 13.11 -53.38 -30.76
N MET A 182 13.24 -53.50 -29.43
CA MET A 182 13.39 -52.35 -28.53
C MET A 182 14.74 -51.65 -28.69
N GLU A 183 15.84 -52.39 -28.81
CA GLU A 183 17.19 -51.85 -29.03
C GLU A 183 17.28 -51.05 -30.36
N LEU A 184 16.64 -51.53 -31.43
CA LEU A 184 16.50 -50.79 -32.69
C LEU A 184 15.65 -49.52 -32.57
N ARG A 185 14.54 -49.56 -31.80
CA ARG A 185 13.72 -48.36 -31.51
C ARG A 185 14.46 -47.32 -30.66
N GLU A 186 15.29 -47.77 -29.73
CA GLU A 186 16.08 -46.88 -28.87
C GLU A 186 17.26 -46.25 -29.64
N ALA A 187 17.88 -47.00 -30.57
CA ALA A 187 18.86 -46.45 -31.50
C ALA A 187 18.23 -45.36 -32.40
N ALA A 188 17.08 -45.64 -33.02
CA ALA A 188 16.35 -44.66 -33.84
C ALA A 188 15.98 -43.39 -33.06
N ARG A 189 15.48 -43.52 -31.82
CA ARG A 189 15.20 -42.37 -30.93
C ARG A 189 16.46 -41.57 -30.57
N LYS A 190 17.61 -42.21 -30.39
CA LYS A 190 18.88 -41.51 -30.10
C LYS A 190 19.36 -40.73 -31.33
N GLU A 191 19.15 -41.24 -32.53
CA GLU A 191 19.50 -40.55 -33.77
C GLU A 191 18.53 -39.40 -34.09
N GLU A 192 17.22 -39.60 -33.89
CA GLU A 192 16.18 -38.56 -34.00
C GLU A 192 16.39 -37.43 -32.98
N ASN A 193 16.67 -37.76 -31.72
CA ASN A 193 17.01 -36.76 -30.70
C ASN A 193 18.32 -36.03 -31.03
N ALA A 194 19.35 -36.72 -31.55
CA ALA A 194 20.60 -36.06 -31.95
C ALA A 194 20.42 -35.15 -33.19
N TYR A 195 19.47 -35.46 -34.07
CA TYR A 195 19.08 -34.57 -35.17
C TYR A 195 18.32 -33.34 -34.65
N MET A 196 17.33 -33.54 -33.77
CA MET A 196 16.57 -32.46 -33.13
C MET A 196 17.44 -31.56 -32.26
N GLU A 197 18.41 -32.11 -31.52
CA GLU A 197 19.33 -31.33 -30.69
C GLU A 197 20.28 -30.47 -31.56
N ARG A 198 20.69 -30.95 -32.74
CA ARG A 198 21.47 -30.16 -33.70
C ARG A 198 20.65 -29.01 -34.30
N THR A 199 19.37 -29.23 -34.64
CA THR A 199 18.51 -28.16 -35.17
C THR A 199 18.09 -27.16 -34.08
N GLN A 200 17.83 -27.63 -32.85
CA GLN A 200 17.57 -26.79 -31.68
C GLN A 200 18.77 -25.89 -31.37
N LYS A 201 19.99 -26.44 -31.33
CA LYS A 201 21.22 -25.68 -31.02
C LYS A 201 21.54 -24.62 -32.08
N ALA A 202 21.30 -24.93 -33.36
CA ALA A 202 21.43 -23.95 -34.45
C ALA A 202 20.34 -22.84 -34.41
N ALA A 203 19.13 -23.17 -33.94
CA ALA A 203 18.08 -22.18 -33.71
C ALA A 203 18.40 -21.28 -32.49
N ASP A 204 18.90 -21.86 -31.40
CA ASP A 204 19.28 -21.14 -30.18
C ASP A 204 20.49 -20.23 -30.41
N GLU A 205 21.47 -20.63 -31.23
CA GLU A 205 22.62 -19.77 -31.58
C GLU A 205 22.20 -18.56 -32.44
N ASN A 206 21.30 -18.77 -33.43
CA ASN A 206 20.70 -17.65 -34.18
C ASN A 206 19.85 -16.73 -33.29
N LEU A 207 19.07 -17.29 -32.36
CA LEU A 207 18.28 -16.52 -31.39
C LEU A 207 19.17 -15.73 -30.42
N LYS A 208 20.33 -16.29 -30.05
CA LYS A 208 21.32 -15.65 -29.17
C LYS A 208 22.04 -14.51 -29.88
N GLN A 209 22.33 -14.64 -31.18
CA GLN A 209 22.91 -13.56 -31.99
C GLN A 209 21.91 -12.41 -32.17
N MET A 210 20.67 -12.68 -32.58
CA MET A 210 19.62 -11.64 -32.67
C MET A 210 19.40 -10.90 -31.34
N ARG A 211 19.43 -11.62 -30.21
CA ARG A 211 19.31 -11.03 -28.86
C ARG A 211 20.53 -10.20 -28.45
N LEU A 212 21.72 -10.43 -29.01
CA LEU A 212 22.88 -9.54 -28.80
C LEU A 212 22.71 -8.24 -29.58
N ASP A 213 22.37 -8.33 -30.86
CA ASP A 213 22.20 -7.18 -31.76
C ASP A 213 21.03 -6.28 -31.31
N GLU A 214 19.92 -6.87 -30.86
CA GLU A 214 18.78 -6.15 -30.27
C GLU A 214 19.16 -5.49 -28.93
N LYS A 215 19.94 -6.17 -28.08
CA LYS A 215 20.38 -5.63 -26.78
C LYS A 215 21.35 -4.47 -26.93
N GLU A 216 22.24 -4.49 -27.93
CA GLU A 216 23.15 -3.38 -28.21
C GLU A 216 22.40 -2.15 -28.80
N SER A 217 21.44 -2.40 -29.69
CA SER A 217 20.52 -1.38 -30.23
C SER A 217 19.67 -0.72 -29.13
N LEU A 218 19.13 -1.52 -28.19
CA LEU A 218 18.35 -1.03 -27.06
C LEU A 218 19.22 -0.34 -26.00
N SER A 219 20.47 -0.78 -25.77
CA SER A 219 21.39 -0.11 -24.83
C SER A 219 21.68 1.33 -25.29
N LYS A 220 22.06 1.51 -26.56
CA LYS A 220 22.35 2.82 -27.16
C LYS A 220 21.12 3.75 -27.20
N LYS A 221 19.90 3.21 -27.28
CA LYS A 221 18.65 3.98 -27.11
C LYS A 221 18.33 4.32 -25.64
N ARG A 222 18.59 3.41 -24.70
CA ARG A 222 18.34 3.63 -23.26
C ARG A 222 19.25 4.71 -22.70
N GLU A 223 20.53 4.70 -23.07
CA GLU A 223 21.54 5.60 -22.55
C GLU A 223 21.25 7.07 -22.92
N LYS A 224 20.74 7.30 -24.15
CA LYS A 224 20.24 8.60 -24.57
C LYS A 224 19.00 9.07 -23.78
N ILE A 225 18.03 8.18 -23.56
CA ILE A 225 16.81 8.49 -22.77
C ILE A 225 17.14 8.77 -21.29
N TYR A 226 18.15 8.09 -20.72
CA TYR A 226 18.57 8.29 -19.33
C TYR A 226 19.27 9.63 -19.10
N MET A 227 20.03 10.14 -20.08
CA MET A 227 20.64 11.47 -20.01
C MET A 227 19.55 12.55 -19.92
N ASP A 228 18.63 12.58 -20.89
CA ASP A 228 17.56 13.59 -20.97
C ASP A 228 16.63 13.54 -19.73
N TYR A 229 16.27 12.32 -19.26
CA TYR A 229 15.38 12.15 -18.09
C TYR A 229 16.03 12.53 -16.75
N THR A 230 17.36 12.52 -16.64
CA THR A 230 18.04 12.80 -15.35
C THR A 230 18.17 14.30 -15.07
N GLU A 231 18.15 15.13 -16.11
CA GLU A 231 18.20 16.60 -16.01
C GLU A 231 16.83 17.15 -15.58
N ASP A 232 15.75 16.74 -16.27
CA ASP A 232 14.36 17.10 -15.92
C ASP A 232 13.97 16.64 -14.49
N MET A 233 14.43 15.45 -14.07
CA MET A 233 14.14 14.90 -12.74
C MET A 233 14.88 15.58 -11.59
N LYS A 234 15.89 16.44 -11.85
CA LYS A 234 16.51 17.26 -10.80
C LYS A 234 15.65 18.48 -10.48
N ASN A 235 15.13 19.16 -11.50
CA ASN A 235 14.33 20.38 -11.32
C ASN A 235 12.93 20.08 -10.76
N LEU A 236 12.33 18.94 -11.13
CA LEU A 236 11.03 18.51 -10.58
C LEU A 236 11.09 17.98 -9.14
N LYS A 237 12.27 17.72 -8.56
CA LYS A 237 12.41 17.09 -7.22
C LYS A 237 12.38 18.06 -6.05
N SER A 238 12.76 19.32 -6.23
CA SER A 238 12.72 20.34 -5.17
C SER A 238 11.29 20.77 -4.83
N GLU A 239 10.46 21.09 -5.83
CA GLU A 239 9.07 21.56 -5.61
C GLU A 239 8.09 20.43 -5.26
N SER A 240 8.38 19.18 -5.63
CA SER A 240 7.48 18.05 -5.36
C SER A 240 7.73 17.35 -4.01
N ALA A 241 8.79 17.70 -3.27
CA ALA A 241 9.10 17.07 -1.99
C ALA A 241 8.04 17.35 -0.91
N GLU A 242 7.65 18.63 -0.74
CA GLU A 242 6.70 19.03 0.30
C GLU A 242 5.25 18.68 -0.04
N LYS A 243 4.87 18.73 -1.33
CA LYS A 243 3.53 18.31 -1.77
C LYS A 243 3.30 16.80 -1.61
N ARG A 244 4.35 15.99 -1.73
CA ARG A 244 4.28 14.52 -1.58
C ARG A 244 4.03 14.06 -0.15
N GLU A 245 4.37 14.82 0.88
CA GLU A 245 4.21 14.42 2.29
C GLU A 245 2.72 14.36 2.71
N ALA A 246 1.89 15.27 2.17
CA ALA A 246 0.44 15.29 2.38
C ALA A 246 -0.28 14.18 1.58
N ASP A 247 0.03 14.05 0.28
CA ASP A 247 -0.47 12.96 -0.57
C ASP A 247 -0.18 11.57 0.05
N ARG A 248 0.99 11.41 0.67
CA ARG A 248 1.44 10.14 1.27
C ARG A 248 0.47 9.55 2.28
N LYS A 249 -0.14 10.37 3.14
CA LYS A 249 -1.01 9.88 4.23
C LYS A 249 -2.35 9.35 3.74
N HIS A 250 -2.91 9.93 2.66
CA HIS A 250 -4.11 9.40 2.02
C HIS A 250 -3.77 8.18 1.16
N GLN A 251 -2.69 8.28 0.38
CA GLN A 251 -2.20 7.21 -0.49
C GLN A 251 -1.82 5.95 0.31
N GLU A 252 -1.32 6.07 1.53
CA GLU A 252 -0.94 4.93 2.37
C GLU A 252 -2.14 4.10 2.84
N LYS A 253 -3.29 4.70 3.15
CA LYS A 253 -4.52 3.94 3.49
C LYS A 253 -5.08 3.20 2.28
N ASP A 254 -5.19 3.87 1.13
CA ASP A 254 -5.72 3.27 -0.10
C ASP A 254 -4.79 2.16 -0.62
N THR A 255 -3.47 2.40 -0.59
CA THR A 255 -2.46 1.41 -1.00
C THR A 255 -2.48 0.19 -0.09
N LYS A 256 -2.58 0.35 1.24
CA LYS A 256 -2.75 -0.77 2.18
C LYS A 256 -4.03 -1.55 1.89
N THR A 257 -5.15 -0.87 1.62
CA THR A 257 -6.44 -1.52 1.35
C THR A 257 -6.42 -2.30 0.02
N ILE A 258 -5.85 -1.73 -1.04
CA ILE A 258 -5.66 -2.41 -2.34
C ILE A 258 -4.66 -3.58 -2.21
N GLN A 259 -3.60 -3.43 -1.41
CA GLN A 259 -2.68 -4.54 -1.11
C GLN A 259 -3.38 -5.67 -0.33
N ILE A 260 -4.23 -5.35 0.66
CA ILE A 260 -5.03 -6.33 1.37
C ILE A 260 -5.95 -7.09 0.41
N LEU A 261 -6.66 -6.41 -0.50
CA LEU A 261 -7.51 -7.06 -1.51
C LEU A 261 -6.70 -7.98 -2.44
N LYS A 262 -5.49 -7.58 -2.86
CA LYS A 262 -4.60 -8.42 -3.68
C LYS A 262 -4.05 -9.62 -2.92
N THR A 263 -3.73 -9.46 -1.65
CA THR A 263 -3.32 -10.57 -0.78
C THR A 263 -4.49 -11.53 -0.53
N GLN A 264 -5.69 -11.02 -0.27
CA GLN A 264 -6.92 -11.83 -0.18
C GLN A 264 -7.18 -12.60 -1.48
N GLN A 265 -7.01 -11.97 -2.64
CA GLN A 265 -7.12 -12.67 -3.93
C GLN A 265 -6.08 -13.79 -4.04
N LYS A 266 -4.79 -13.54 -3.76
CA LYS A 266 -3.75 -14.59 -3.79
C LYS A 266 -4.02 -15.74 -2.82
N VAL A 267 -4.51 -15.45 -1.62
CA VAL A 267 -4.86 -16.47 -0.62
C VAL A 267 -6.05 -17.30 -1.10
N ARG A 268 -7.04 -16.68 -1.75
CA ARG A 268 -8.20 -17.40 -2.34
C ARG A 268 -7.84 -18.20 -3.58
N ASP A 269 -7.03 -17.65 -4.48
CA ASP A 269 -6.48 -18.37 -5.64
C ASP A 269 -5.73 -19.63 -5.14
N ALA A 270 -4.81 -19.49 -4.18
CA ALA A 270 -4.08 -20.63 -3.60
C ALA A 270 -4.95 -21.61 -2.77
N ALA A 271 -6.04 -21.16 -2.16
CA ALA A 271 -6.99 -22.03 -1.46
C ALA A 271 -7.88 -22.82 -2.42
N HIS A 272 -8.27 -22.19 -3.55
CA HIS A 272 -8.99 -22.86 -4.63
C HIS A 272 -8.12 -23.95 -5.26
N ASP A 273 -6.88 -23.63 -5.64
CA ASP A 273 -5.95 -24.57 -6.26
C ASP A 273 -5.70 -25.80 -5.36
N LYS A 274 -5.55 -25.59 -4.04
CA LYS A 274 -5.43 -26.68 -3.06
C LYS A 274 -6.69 -27.54 -2.92
N GLU A 275 -7.88 -26.94 -2.94
CA GLU A 275 -9.14 -27.71 -2.85
C GLU A 275 -9.41 -28.48 -4.14
N VAL A 276 -9.05 -27.92 -5.31
CA VAL A 276 -9.02 -28.63 -6.60
C VAL A 276 -8.08 -29.84 -6.53
N GLU A 277 -6.83 -29.64 -6.12
CA GLU A 277 -5.83 -30.73 -5.98
C GLU A 277 -6.31 -31.82 -5.00
N ARG A 278 -6.84 -31.42 -3.84
CA ARG A 278 -7.39 -32.34 -2.83
C ARG A 278 -8.55 -33.18 -3.39
N ARG A 279 -9.44 -32.57 -4.18
CA ARG A 279 -10.58 -33.28 -4.79
C ARG A 279 -10.17 -34.17 -5.94
N GLU A 280 -9.23 -33.74 -6.78
CA GLU A 280 -8.67 -34.60 -7.82
C GLU A 280 -7.94 -35.81 -7.23
N ALA A 281 -7.21 -35.63 -6.12
CA ALA A 281 -6.59 -36.74 -5.40
C ALA A 281 -7.64 -37.73 -4.85
N ALA A 282 -8.69 -37.23 -4.19
CA ALA A 282 -9.79 -38.06 -3.71
C ALA A 282 -10.51 -38.81 -4.85
N ASN A 283 -10.75 -38.16 -6.00
CA ASN A 283 -11.37 -38.82 -7.16
C ASN A 283 -10.44 -39.89 -7.76
N LYS A 284 -9.12 -39.67 -7.80
CA LYS A 284 -8.13 -40.67 -8.25
C LYS A 284 -8.09 -41.90 -7.31
N GLU A 285 -8.15 -41.69 -5.99
CA GLU A 285 -8.25 -42.78 -5.02
C GLU A 285 -9.55 -43.58 -5.18
N GLN A 286 -10.66 -42.87 -5.39
CA GLN A 286 -11.98 -43.46 -5.60
C GLN A 286 -12.09 -44.21 -6.94
N ASP A 287 -11.59 -43.65 -8.04
CA ASP A 287 -11.48 -44.34 -9.34
C ASP A 287 -10.61 -45.59 -9.22
N ALA A 288 -9.47 -45.53 -8.50
CA ALA A 288 -8.60 -46.69 -8.28
C ALA A 288 -9.25 -47.76 -7.39
N TYR A 289 -10.15 -47.38 -6.47
CA TYR A 289 -10.98 -48.33 -5.71
C TYR A 289 -12.02 -49.00 -6.62
N MET A 290 -12.76 -48.23 -7.42
CA MET A 290 -13.76 -48.76 -8.35
C MET A 290 -13.12 -49.65 -9.43
N GLU A 291 -11.93 -49.30 -9.94
CA GLU A 291 -11.17 -50.13 -10.89
C GLU A 291 -10.74 -51.46 -10.27
N LYS A 292 -10.37 -51.48 -8.98
CA LYS A 292 -10.07 -52.74 -8.25
C LYS A 292 -11.32 -53.59 -8.06
N ALA A 293 -12.45 -52.98 -7.69
CA ALA A 293 -13.72 -53.68 -7.54
C ALA A 293 -14.18 -54.29 -8.87
N GLN A 294 -14.07 -53.54 -9.97
CA GLN A 294 -14.36 -53.99 -11.32
C GLN A 294 -13.47 -55.19 -11.72
N LYS A 295 -12.15 -55.09 -11.54
CA LYS A 295 -11.22 -56.21 -11.82
C LYS A 295 -11.50 -57.46 -10.97
N ALA A 296 -11.87 -57.29 -9.71
CA ALA A 296 -12.23 -58.41 -8.83
C ALA A 296 -13.54 -59.08 -9.29
N ALA A 297 -14.54 -58.30 -9.70
CA ALA A 297 -15.79 -58.82 -10.28
C ALA A 297 -15.54 -59.54 -11.62
N ASP A 298 -14.71 -58.98 -12.51
CA ASP A 298 -14.32 -59.61 -13.77
C ASP A 298 -13.57 -60.94 -13.54
N GLU A 299 -12.64 -60.98 -12.58
CA GLU A 299 -11.90 -62.20 -12.23
C GLU A 299 -12.83 -63.26 -11.61
N TYR A 300 -13.74 -62.87 -10.72
CA TYR A 300 -14.77 -63.73 -10.17
C TYR A 300 -15.67 -64.32 -11.28
N LEU A 301 -16.10 -63.50 -12.24
CA LEU A 301 -16.89 -63.93 -13.39
C LEU A 301 -16.12 -64.93 -14.27
N ARG A 302 -14.81 -64.72 -14.43
CA ARG A 302 -13.91 -65.64 -15.17
C ARG A 302 -13.78 -66.98 -14.46
N LEU A 303 -13.69 -66.98 -13.13
CA LEU A 303 -13.63 -68.19 -12.32
C LEU A 303 -14.95 -68.98 -12.39
N LEU A 304 -16.11 -68.31 -12.25
CA LEU A 304 -17.42 -68.94 -12.41
C LEU A 304 -17.58 -69.63 -13.78
N LYS A 305 -17.22 -68.92 -14.87
CA LYS A 305 -17.28 -69.47 -16.24
C LYS A 305 -16.32 -70.66 -16.45
N ALA A 306 -15.19 -70.69 -15.75
CA ALA A 306 -14.25 -71.82 -15.80
C ALA A 306 -14.72 -73.02 -14.96
N GLU A 307 -15.29 -72.77 -13.78
CA GLU A 307 -15.82 -73.80 -12.88
C GLU A 307 -17.06 -74.47 -13.49
N GLU A 308 -18.01 -73.69 -14.02
CA GLU A 308 -19.18 -74.21 -14.76
C GLU A 308 -18.74 -75.15 -15.88
N LYS A 309 -17.82 -74.70 -16.75
CA LYS A 309 -17.28 -75.50 -17.85
C LYS A 309 -16.62 -76.79 -17.37
N LYS A 310 -15.95 -76.78 -16.22
CA LYS A 310 -15.33 -77.96 -15.62
C LYS A 310 -16.38 -78.95 -15.13
N ILE A 311 -17.39 -78.49 -14.38
CA ILE A 311 -18.48 -79.34 -13.84
C ILE A 311 -19.27 -79.99 -14.98
N ILE A 312 -19.71 -79.20 -15.97
CA ILE A 312 -20.40 -79.71 -17.17
C ILE A 312 -19.53 -80.75 -17.89
N GLY A 313 -18.23 -80.48 -18.03
CA GLY A 313 -17.28 -81.40 -18.66
C GLY A 313 -17.12 -82.72 -17.90
N GLN A 314 -17.07 -82.69 -16.57
CA GLN A 314 -16.98 -83.89 -15.73
C GLN A 314 -18.25 -84.74 -15.82
N MET A 315 -19.42 -84.14 -15.63
CA MET A 315 -20.71 -84.85 -15.74
C MET A 315 -20.91 -85.47 -17.13
N GLN A 316 -20.47 -84.80 -18.20
CA GLN A 316 -20.53 -85.35 -19.56
C GLN A 316 -19.57 -86.52 -19.76
N ILE A 317 -18.38 -86.52 -19.12
CA ILE A 317 -17.44 -87.65 -19.15
C ILE A 317 -18.02 -88.85 -18.40
N GLU A 318 -18.65 -88.64 -17.24
CA GLU A 318 -19.31 -89.69 -16.45
C GLU A 318 -20.45 -90.34 -17.24
N ILE A 319 -21.38 -89.55 -17.80
CA ILE A 319 -22.45 -90.04 -18.69
C ILE A 319 -21.89 -90.89 -19.86
N ASN A 320 -20.80 -90.44 -20.48
CA ASN A 320 -20.19 -91.16 -21.60
C ASN A 320 -19.47 -92.45 -21.15
N ALA A 321 -18.93 -92.48 -19.94
CA ALA A 321 -18.25 -93.65 -19.36
C ALA A 321 -19.27 -94.73 -18.95
N ASP A 322 -20.34 -94.34 -18.29
CA ASP A 322 -21.44 -95.22 -17.88
C ASP A 322 -22.10 -95.87 -19.11
N GLN A 323 -22.38 -95.07 -20.15
CA GLN A 323 -22.86 -95.55 -21.45
C GLN A 323 -21.92 -96.61 -22.06
N ALA A 324 -20.62 -96.37 -22.05
CA ALA A 324 -19.63 -97.29 -22.61
C ALA A 324 -19.42 -98.57 -21.76
N GLU A 325 -19.61 -98.49 -20.44
CA GLU A 325 -19.63 -99.68 -19.58
C GLU A 325 -20.90 -100.51 -19.81
N PHE A 326 -22.06 -99.86 -19.92
CA PHE A 326 -23.32 -100.51 -20.26
C PHE A 326 -23.26 -101.24 -21.60
N GLU A 327 -22.71 -100.61 -22.63
CA GLU A 327 -22.53 -101.23 -23.95
C GLU A 327 -21.68 -102.51 -23.87
N LYS A 328 -20.54 -102.48 -23.16
CA LYS A 328 -19.71 -103.67 -22.91
C LYS A 328 -20.43 -104.75 -22.11
N LYS A 329 -21.21 -104.36 -21.10
CA LYS A 329 -22.01 -105.28 -20.26
C LYS A 329 -23.11 -105.95 -21.07
N MET A 330 -23.74 -105.22 -21.99
CA MET A 330 -24.73 -105.76 -22.93
C MET A 330 -24.09 -106.67 -23.97
N GLU A 331 -22.94 -106.29 -24.54
CA GLU A 331 -22.19 -107.14 -25.47
C GLU A 331 -21.77 -108.45 -24.81
N LYS A 332 -21.21 -108.41 -23.60
CA LYS A 332 -20.85 -109.61 -22.85
C LYS A 332 -22.07 -110.48 -22.54
N ARG A 333 -23.19 -109.91 -22.06
CA ARG A 333 -24.41 -110.70 -21.78
C ARG A 333 -24.93 -111.40 -23.03
N ASN A 334 -24.89 -110.73 -24.19
CA ASN A 334 -25.24 -111.32 -25.47
C ASN A 334 -24.29 -112.47 -25.85
N GLN A 335 -22.98 -112.33 -25.60
CA GLN A 335 -22.00 -113.40 -25.84
C GLN A 335 -22.25 -114.61 -24.91
N ASP A 336 -22.39 -114.38 -23.60
CA ASP A 336 -22.70 -115.40 -22.60
C ASP A 336 -23.99 -116.18 -22.99
N HIS A 337 -25.05 -115.46 -23.43
CA HIS A 337 -26.30 -116.06 -23.92
C HIS A 337 -26.09 -116.88 -25.20
N ILE A 338 -25.31 -116.38 -26.17
CA ILE A 338 -24.98 -117.12 -27.40
C ILE A 338 -24.25 -118.43 -27.08
N GLU A 339 -23.45 -118.47 -26.02
CA GLU A 339 -22.77 -119.70 -25.56
C GLU A 339 -23.73 -120.65 -24.82
N GLU A 340 -24.53 -120.17 -23.87
CA GLU A 340 -25.56 -120.97 -23.18
C GLU A 340 -26.54 -121.61 -24.20
N MET A 341 -26.94 -120.85 -25.21
CA MET A 341 -27.87 -121.29 -26.26
C MET A 341 -27.25 -122.31 -27.23
N LYS A 342 -25.92 -122.35 -27.39
CA LYS A 342 -25.24 -123.45 -28.10
C LYS A 342 -25.30 -124.75 -27.31
N VAL A 343 -25.14 -124.70 -25.99
CA VAL A 343 -25.19 -125.88 -25.10
C VAL A 343 -26.61 -126.44 -25.00
N LEU A 344 -27.61 -125.59 -24.76
CA LEU A 344 -29.02 -126.01 -24.60
C LEU A 344 -29.63 -126.59 -25.88
N LYS A 345 -29.08 -126.26 -27.06
CA LYS A 345 -29.50 -126.80 -28.36
C LYS A 345 -29.31 -128.33 -28.45
N SER A 346 -28.47 -128.92 -27.61
CA SER A 346 -28.26 -130.37 -27.49
C SER A 346 -29.19 -131.07 -26.48
N GLU A 347 -29.91 -130.33 -25.62
CA GLU A 347 -30.63 -130.93 -24.47
C GLU A 347 -32.16 -131.00 -24.62
N SER A 348 -32.81 -129.91 -25.07
CA SER A 348 -34.27 -129.86 -25.30
C SER A 348 -34.70 -128.53 -25.93
N LEU A 349 -35.62 -128.60 -26.89
CA LEU A 349 -36.19 -127.41 -27.55
C LEU A 349 -36.98 -126.50 -26.58
N GLU A 350 -37.61 -127.05 -25.54
CA GLU A 350 -38.36 -126.24 -24.56
C GLU A 350 -37.43 -125.50 -23.60
N LYS A 351 -36.35 -126.16 -23.13
CA LYS A 351 -35.31 -125.51 -22.32
C LYS A 351 -34.69 -124.33 -23.07
N TRP A 352 -34.39 -124.51 -24.35
CA TRP A 352 -33.85 -123.47 -25.24
C TRP A 352 -34.78 -122.25 -25.35
N LYS A 353 -36.09 -122.47 -25.59
CA LYS A 353 -37.08 -121.37 -25.66
C LYS A 353 -37.24 -120.63 -24.33
N ALA A 354 -37.23 -121.37 -23.21
CA ALA A 354 -37.33 -120.78 -21.87
C ALA A 354 -36.11 -119.91 -21.52
N ALA A 355 -34.90 -120.33 -21.91
CA ALA A 355 -33.68 -119.55 -21.73
C ALA A 355 -33.70 -118.27 -22.59
N ASP A 356 -34.11 -118.34 -23.86
CA ASP A 356 -34.20 -117.17 -24.73
C ASP A 356 -35.19 -116.12 -24.20
N ALA A 357 -36.39 -116.54 -23.83
CA ALA A 357 -37.40 -115.66 -23.25
C ALA A 357 -36.90 -114.99 -21.96
N LYS A 358 -36.19 -115.74 -21.10
CA LYS A 358 -35.59 -115.20 -19.88
C LYS A 358 -34.49 -114.17 -20.19
N HIS A 359 -33.63 -114.43 -21.18
CA HIS A 359 -32.60 -113.49 -21.59
C HIS A 359 -33.17 -112.21 -22.20
N GLN A 360 -34.22 -112.32 -23.02
CA GLN A 360 -34.92 -111.16 -23.59
C GLN A 360 -35.54 -110.28 -22.49
N ILE A 361 -36.32 -110.87 -21.57
CA ILE A 361 -36.93 -110.14 -20.44
C ILE A 361 -35.87 -109.44 -19.57
N GLU A 362 -34.77 -110.12 -19.29
CA GLU A 362 -33.67 -109.56 -18.48
C GLU A 362 -32.89 -108.46 -19.22
N THR A 363 -32.71 -108.61 -20.55
CA THR A 363 -32.11 -107.58 -21.42
C THR A 363 -32.97 -106.33 -21.51
N GLU A 364 -34.29 -106.49 -21.69
CA GLU A 364 -35.26 -105.40 -21.70
C GLU A 364 -35.29 -104.68 -20.35
N ARG A 365 -35.29 -105.43 -19.25
CA ARG A 365 -35.22 -104.88 -17.88
C ARG A 365 -33.97 -104.04 -17.66
N ILE A 366 -32.82 -104.50 -18.13
CA ILE A 366 -31.53 -103.82 -17.94
C ILE A 366 -31.40 -102.60 -18.85
N ARG A 367 -31.91 -102.66 -20.10
CA ARG A 367 -32.05 -101.48 -20.96
C ARG A 367 -32.96 -100.43 -20.33
N ALA A 368 -34.15 -100.82 -19.86
CA ALA A 368 -35.09 -99.90 -19.22
C ALA A 368 -34.53 -99.25 -17.95
N ALA A 369 -33.72 -99.98 -17.16
CA ALA A 369 -33.03 -99.41 -16.00
C ALA A 369 -31.97 -98.37 -16.41
N HIS A 370 -31.13 -98.70 -17.39
CA HIS A 370 -30.08 -97.80 -17.87
C HIS A 370 -30.64 -96.56 -18.60
N ASP A 371 -31.70 -96.72 -19.39
CA ASP A 371 -32.40 -95.59 -20.03
C ASP A 371 -32.95 -94.60 -18.98
N GLU A 372 -33.31 -95.09 -17.79
CA GLU A 372 -33.77 -94.25 -16.66
C GLU A 372 -32.60 -93.61 -15.90
N GLU A 373 -31.46 -94.30 -15.78
CA GLU A 373 -30.19 -93.74 -15.26
C GLU A 373 -29.70 -92.60 -16.17
N ILE A 374 -29.64 -92.81 -17.50
CA ILE A 374 -29.32 -91.76 -18.50
C ILE A 374 -30.24 -90.54 -18.35
N LYS A 375 -31.57 -90.74 -18.22
CA LYS A 375 -32.51 -89.64 -18.05
C LYS A 375 -32.24 -88.83 -16.78
N ASN A 376 -31.97 -89.52 -15.67
CA ASN A 376 -31.66 -88.86 -14.40
C ASN A 376 -30.33 -88.10 -14.47
N ALA A 377 -29.29 -88.66 -15.06
CA ALA A 377 -28.00 -87.99 -15.24
C ALA A 377 -28.12 -86.76 -16.17
N ASN A 378 -28.84 -86.86 -17.29
CA ASN A 378 -29.12 -85.71 -18.17
C ASN A 378 -29.95 -84.64 -17.46
N LYS A 379 -30.90 -85.01 -16.59
CA LYS A 379 -31.67 -84.05 -15.80
C LYS A 379 -30.77 -83.29 -14.83
N GLN A 380 -29.86 -83.97 -14.12
CA GLN A 380 -28.88 -83.33 -13.24
C GLN A 380 -27.93 -82.41 -14.03
N LEU A 381 -27.52 -82.79 -15.24
CA LEU A 381 -26.70 -81.97 -16.12
C LEU A 381 -27.42 -80.67 -16.54
N GLU A 382 -28.71 -80.72 -16.87
CA GLU A 382 -29.51 -79.52 -17.17
C GLU A 382 -29.76 -78.64 -15.94
N GLU A 383 -29.97 -79.24 -14.76
CA GLU A 383 -30.05 -78.50 -13.49
C GLU A 383 -28.73 -77.78 -13.17
N ALA A 384 -27.57 -78.43 -13.41
CA ALA A 384 -26.26 -77.83 -13.25
C ALA A 384 -26.00 -76.66 -14.23
N LYS A 385 -26.33 -76.84 -15.52
CA LYS A 385 -26.27 -75.75 -16.53
C LYS A 385 -27.11 -74.55 -16.12
N LYS A 386 -28.35 -74.78 -15.67
CA LYS A 386 -29.26 -73.72 -15.25
C LYS A 386 -28.72 -72.95 -14.04
N LEU A 387 -28.14 -73.65 -13.05
CA LEU A 387 -27.52 -73.02 -11.88
C LEU A 387 -26.26 -72.21 -12.26
N GLY A 388 -25.44 -72.73 -13.18
CA GLY A 388 -24.27 -72.03 -13.72
C GLY A 388 -24.63 -70.72 -14.41
N LEU A 389 -25.59 -70.77 -15.34
CA LEU A 389 -26.15 -69.60 -16.02
C LEU A 389 -26.68 -68.55 -15.04
N GLN A 390 -27.39 -68.97 -13.99
CA GLN A 390 -27.93 -68.05 -13.00
C GLN A 390 -26.81 -67.33 -12.21
N ARG A 391 -25.77 -68.06 -11.76
CA ARG A 391 -24.61 -67.46 -11.08
C ARG A 391 -23.86 -66.46 -11.96
N ILE A 392 -23.68 -66.79 -13.24
CA ILE A 392 -23.07 -65.88 -14.22
C ILE A 392 -23.93 -64.61 -14.38
N GLN A 393 -25.25 -64.78 -14.53
CA GLN A 393 -26.17 -63.66 -14.70
C GLN A 393 -26.20 -62.73 -13.47
N ASP A 394 -26.09 -63.26 -12.26
CA ASP A 394 -26.04 -62.46 -11.04
C ASP A 394 -24.70 -61.70 -10.91
N GLY A 395 -23.57 -62.32 -11.26
CA GLY A 395 -22.29 -61.62 -11.36
C GLY A 395 -22.22 -60.54 -12.45
N GLU A 396 -22.89 -60.75 -13.59
CA GLU A 396 -22.98 -59.75 -14.67
C GLU A 396 -23.83 -58.53 -14.26
N LYS A 397 -24.86 -58.71 -13.40
CA LYS A 397 -25.60 -57.59 -12.79
C LYS A 397 -24.75 -56.82 -11.79
N GLU A 398 -23.97 -57.51 -10.96
CA GLU A 398 -23.10 -56.86 -9.97
C GLU A 398 -22.04 -55.99 -10.66
N LEU A 399 -21.43 -56.48 -11.73
CA LEU A 399 -20.52 -55.71 -12.59
C LEU A 399 -21.20 -54.47 -13.20
N GLN A 400 -22.45 -54.60 -13.69
CA GLN A 400 -23.22 -53.46 -14.20
C GLN A 400 -23.52 -52.42 -13.12
N ASN A 401 -23.80 -52.83 -11.88
CA ASN A 401 -24.06 -51.91 -10.77
C ASN A 401 -22.81 -51.09 -10.44
N ILE A 402 -21.64 -51.73 -10.34
CA ILE A 402 -20.34 -51.06 -10.10
C ILE A 402 -20.06 -50.00 -11.19
N GLU A 403 -20.27 -50.32 -12.46
CA GLU A 403 -20.07 -49.38 -13.57
C GLU A 403 -21.07 -48.21 -13.52
N GLN A 404 -22.35 -48.48 -13.18
CA GLN A 404 -23.34 -47.41 -13.02
C GLN A 404 -23.03 -46.47 -11.85
N GLU A 405 -22.60 -47.00 -10.71
CA GLU A 405 -22.18 -46.18 -9.56
C GLU A 405 -20.99 -45.31 -9.92
N ARG A 406 -19.97 -45.86 -10.59
CA ARG A 406 -18.80 -45.12 -11.09
C ARG A 406 -19.18 -43.97 -12.03
N VAL A 407 -20.12 -44.19 -12.95
CA VAL A 407 -20.63 -43.15 -13.86
C VAL A 407 -21.40 -42.06 -13.09
N GLN A 408 -22.21 -42.43 -12.10
CA GLN A 408 -22.95 -41.46 -11.28
C GLN A 408 -22.02 -40.61 -10.42
N GLN A 409 -21.02 -41.22 -9.77
CA GLN A 409 -20.04 -40.53 -8.94
C GLN A 409 -19.21 -39.54 -9.77
N ASN A 410 -18.68 -39.97 -10.93
CA ASN A 410 -17.95 -39.08 -11.83
C ASN A 410 -18.83 -37.90 -12.31
N LYS A 411 -20.12 -38.13 -12.61
CA LYS A 411 -21.05 -37.06 -12.98
C LYS A 411 -21.28 -36.04 -11.85
N LEU A 412 -21.31 -36.49 -10.59
CA LEU A 412 -21.37 -35.60 -9.42
C LEU A 412 -20.08 -34.80 -9.26
N PHE A 413 -18.92 -35.45 -9.33
CA PHE A 413 -17.60 -34.80 -9.27
C PHE A 413 -17.47 -33.67 -10.30
N TYR A 414 -17.75 -33.93 -11.58
CA TYR A 414 -17.70 -32.90 -12.64
C TYR A 414 -18.67 -31.73 -12.39
N LYS A 415 -19.85 -32.00 -11.82
CA LYS A 415 -20.83 -30.96 -11.49
C LYS A 415 -20.31 -30.07 -10.35
N GLU A 416 -19.74 -30.66 -9.31
CA GLU A 416 -19.18 -29.92 -8.17
C GLU A 416 -17.95 -29.10 -8.55
N MET A 417 -17.04 -29.68 -9.34
CA MET A 417 -15.87 -28.97 -9.88
C MET A 417 -16.27 -27.74 -10.71
N LYS A 418 -17.29 -27.88 -11.56
CA LYS A 418 -17.82 -26.78 -12.38
C LYS A 418 -18.48 -25.68 -11.54
N GLU A 419 -19.18 -26.03 -10.47
CA GLU A 419 -19.79 -25.04 -9.58
C GLU A 419 -18.75 -24.34 -8.71
N MET A 420 -17.69 -25.05 -8.27
CA MET A 420 -16.54 -24.47 -7.57
C MET A 420 -15.83 -23.40 -8.43
N GLU A 421 -15.43 -23.75 -9.65
CA GLU A 421 -14.77 -22.84 -10.59
C GLU A 421 -15.64 -21.60 -10.87
N LYS A 422 -16.95 -21.80 -11.11
CA LYS A 422 -17.91 -20.70 -11.31
C LYS A 422 -17.98 -19.78 -10.09
N ASN A 423 -18.04 -20.32 -8.87
CA ASN A 423 -18.07 -19.53 -7.65
C ASN A 423 -16.75 -18.76 -7.45
N HIS A 424 -15.60 -19.41 -7.68
CA HIS A 424 -14.30 -18.76 -7.65
C HIS A 424 -14.22 -17.58 -8.63
N GLN A 425 -14.64 -17.76 -9.88
CA GLN A 425 -14.70 -16.69 -10.88
C GLN A 425 -15.61 -15.53 -10.46
N GLU A 426 -16.78 -15.81 -9.86
CA GLU A 426 -17.70 -14.78 -9.41
C GLU A 426 -17.12 -13.95 -8.24
N GLU A 427 -16.49 -14.61 -7.27
CA GLU A 427 -15.79 -13.94 -6.17
C GLU A 427 -14.60 -13.10 -6.66
N LYS A 428 -13.83 -13.62 -7.62
CA LYS A 428 -12.72 -12.91 -8.27
C LYS A 428 -13.19 -11.64 -8.97
N ARG A 429 -14.32 -11.69 -9.69
CA ARG A 429 -14.97 -10.50 -10.27
C ARG A 429 -15.44 -9.51 -9.20
N LYS A 430 -16.02 -9.99 -8.09
CA LYS A 430 -16.44 -9.14 -6.95
C LYS A 430 -15.25 -8.43 -6.29
N LEU A 431 -14.10 -9.08 -6.14
CA LEU A 431 -12.87 -8.46 -5.62
C LEU A 431 -12.29 -7.41 -6.59
N LEU A 432 -12.22 -7.73 -7.89
CA LEU A 432 -11.77 -6.78 -8.92
C LEU A 432 -12.66 -5.54 -9.02
N GLY A 433 -13.99 -5.71 -8.91
CA GLY A 433 -14.93 -4.59 -8.86
C GLY A 433 -14.70 -3.67 -7.66
N LYS A 434 -14.45 -4.24 -6.47
CA LYS A 434 -14.09 -3.48 -5.27
C LYS A 434 -12.74 -2.75 -5.42
N GLU A 435 -11.73 -3.38 -6.03
CA GLU A 435 -10.45 -2.69 -6.31
C GLU A 435 -10.65 -1.51 -7.29
N PHE A 436 -11.56 -1.63 -8.26
CA PHE A 436 -11.85 -0.57 -9.23
C PHE A 436 -12.56 0.63 -8.60
N GLU A 437 -13.66 0.42 -7.86
CA GLU A 437 -14.39 1.52 -7.22
C GLU A 437 -13.51 2.25 -6.19
N LEU A 438 -12.72 1.54 -5.37
CA LEU A 438 -11.78 2.18 -4.43
C LEU A 438 -10.74 3.07 -5.14
N LYS A 439 -10.25 2.66 -6.32
CA LYS A 439 -9.34 3.51 -7.12
C LYS A 439 -10.04 4.75 -7.66
N LYS A 440 -11.28 4.60 -8.12
CA LYS A 440 -12.10 5.69 -8.67
C LYS A 440 -12.41 6.74 -7.59
N ASP A 441 -12.88 6.31 -6.43
CA ASP A 441 -13.15 7.18 -5.28
C ASP A 441 -11.88 7.91 -4.80
N SER A 442 -10.75 7.18 -4.71
CA SER A 442 -9.43 7.76 -4.38
C SER A 442 -8.96 8.83 -5.37
N ILE A 443 -9.28 8.69 -6.67
CA ILE A 443 -8.98 9.71 -7.69
C ILE A 443 -9.90 10.92 -7.53
N GLU A 444 -11.20 10.71 -7.26
CA GLU A 444 -12.15 11.80 -7.11
C GLU A 444 -11.90 12.63 -5.85
N GLN A 445 -11.59 11.98 -4.71
CA GLN A 445 -11.20 12.66 -3.48
C GLN A 445 -9.94 13.51 -3.68
N ARG A 446 -8.90 12.98 -4.36
CA ARG A 446 -7.70 13.76 -4.69
C ARG A 446 -7.99 14.98 -5.57
N ARG A 447 -8.90 14.87 -6.55
CA ARG A 447 -9.33 16.03 -7.37
C ARG A 447 -10.02 17.10 -6.52
N LYS A 448 -10.92 16.70 -5.61
CA LYS A 448 -11.61 17.62 -4.69
C LYS A 448 -10.62 18.32 -3.74
N GLN A 449 -9.72 17.56 -3.12
CA GLN A 449 -8.70 18.09 -2.22
C GLN A 449 -7.75 19.06 -2.92
N ALA A 450 -7.21 18.69 -4.09
CA ALA A 450 -6.34 19.57 -4.87
C ALA A 450 -7.03 20.87 -5.31
N SER A 451 -8.34 20.83 -5.58
CA SER A 451 -9.13 22.03 -5.88
C SER A 451 -9.27 22.97 -4.69
N ILE A 452 -9.39 22.44 -3.46
CA ILE A 452 -9.49 23.22 -2.23
C ILE A 452 -8.14 23.88 -1.92
N GLU A 453 -7.05 23.09 -1.95
CA GLU A 453 -5.69 23.59 -1.72
C GLU A 453 -5.29 24.67 -2.74
N ASN A 454 -5.63 24.49 -4.02
CA ASN A 454 -5.31 25.47 -5.05
C ASN A 454 -6.09 26.78 -4.85
N LYS A 455 -7.34 26.71 -4.38
CA LYS A 455 -8.11 27.90 -4.01
C LYS A 455 -7.47 28.62 -2.82
N GLN A 456 -7.16 27.90 -1.74
CA GLN A 456 -6.49 28.48 -0.56
C GLN A 456 -5.17 29.18 -0.91
N LYS A 457 -4.35 28.58 -1.78
CA LYS A 457 -3.10 29.19 -2.26
C LYS A 457 -3.34 30.44 -3.11
N THR A 458 -4.43 30.49 -3.88
CA THR A 458 -4.81 31.67 -4.67
C THR A 458 -5.25 32.80 -3.72
N ASP A 459 -6.13 32.50 -2.76
CA ASP A 459 -6.60 33.45 -1.74
C ASP A 459 -5.42 34.03 -0.92
N GLN A 460 -4.43 33.20 -0.54
CA GLN A 460 -3.19 33.63 0.13
C GLN A 460 -2.30 34.53 -0.75
N LEU A 461 -2.18 34.21 -2.05
CA LEU A 461 -1.37 35.00 -2.99
C LEU A 461 -1.98 36.39 -3.19
N ASP A 462 -3.31 36.47 -3.31
CA ASP A 462 -4.04 37.73 -3.43
C ASP A 462 -3.91 38.59 -2.16
N GLN A 463 -3.91 37.97 -0.97
CA GLN A 463 -3.64 38.67 0.29
C GLN A 463 -2.22 39.25 0.30
N LEU A 464 -1.19 38.43 0.04
CA LEU A 464 0.21 38.86 0.01
C LEU A 464 0.46 39.97 -1.03
N PHE A 465 -0.20 39.91 -2.19
CA PHE A 465 -0.12 40.95 -3.22
C PHE A 465 -0.72 42.29 -2.74
N ASN A 466 -1.86 42.23 -2.04
CA ASN A 466 -2.48 43.43 -1.46
C ASN A 466 -1.62 44.02 -0.34
N ASP A 467 -1.07 43.20 0.56
CA ASP A 467 -0.17 43.65 1.63
C ASP A 467 1.10 44.30 1.05
N LEU A 468 1.73 43.68 0.04
CA LEU A 468 2.88 44.23 -0.66
C LEU A 468 2.55 45.54 -1.41
N LYS A 469 1.34 45.69 -1.94
CA LYS A 469 0.84 46.95 -2.54
C LYS A 469 0.67 48.05 -1.48
N ILE A 470 0.11 47.72 -0.31
CA ILE A 470 -0.04 48.65 0.83
C ILE A 470 1.35 49.06 1.37
N GLN A 471 2.27 48.11 1.53
CA GLN A 471 3.63 48.36 1.99
C GLN A 471 4.40 49.28 1.03
N ASN A 472 4.37 49.00 -0.28
CA ASN A 472 4.99 49.86 -1.30
C ASN A 472 4.41 51.28 -1.27
N THR A 473 3.09 51.41 -1.16
CA THR A 473 2.41 52.71 -1.08
C THR A 473 2.82 53.48 0.17
N THR A 474 2.92 52.77 1.31
CA THR A 474 3.33 53.34 2.60
C THR A 474 4.78 53.81 2.58
N THR A 475 5.70 53.03 2.00
CA THR A 475 7.13 53.39 1.88
C THR A 475 7.30 54.60 0.97
N ALA A 476 6.72 54.58 -0.24
CA ALA A 476 6.78 55.72 -1.16
C ALA A 476 6.19 57.00 -0.54
N THR A 477 5.11 56.88 0.24
CA THR A 477 4.51 58.01 0.97
C THR A 477 5.41 58.54 2.07
N LYS A 478 6.05 57.67 2.86
CA LYS A 478 7.04 58.08 3.88
C LYS A 478 8.22 58.81 3.26
N ASP A 479 8.71 58.36 2.11
CA ASP A 479 9.85 58.98 1.45
C ASP A 479 9.48 60.30 0.75
N LEU A 480 8.26 60.44 0.21
CA LEU A 480 7.73 61.75 -0.22
C LEU A 480 7.71 62.75 0.95
N LEU A 481 7.18 62.34 2.10
CA LEU A 481 7.07 63.20 3.28
C LEU A 481 8.45 63.62 3.81
N LYS A 482 9.45 62.71 3.82
CA LYS A 482 10.84 63.05 4.15
C LYS A 482 11.42 64.10 3.20
N GLN A 483 11.25 63.92 1.89
CA GLN A 483 11.75 64.88 0.90
C GLN A 483 11.07 66.24 1.06
N PHE A 484 9.74 66.26 1.26
CA PHE A 484 8.99 67.48 1.52
C PHE A 484 9.45 68.18 2.81
N GLN A 485 9.74 67.43 3.88
CA GLN A 485 10.27 67.97 5.13
C GLN A 485 11.58 68.75 4.92
N THR A 486 12.45 68.35 3.97
CA THR A 486 13.66 69.13 3.65
C THR A 486 13.33 70.51 3.05
N VAL A 487 12.27 70.63 2.25
CA VAL A 487 11.80 71.93 1.74
C VAL A 487 11.32 72.80 2.90
N VAL A 488 10.50 72.24 3.78
CA VAL A 488 9.93 72.92 4.97
C VAL A 488 11.04 73.44 5.89
N GLN A 489 12.02 72.62 6.26
CA GLN A 489 13.16 73.01 7.12
C GLN A 489 13.94 74.23 6.60
N THR A 490 14.00 74.40 5.27
CA THR A 490 14.65 75.57 4.65
C THR A 490 13.85 76.83 4.91
N THR A 491 12.52 76.72 4.84
CA THR A 491 11.59 77.82 5.10
C THR A 491 11.52 78.16 6.59
N GLU A 492 11.65 77.18 7.48
CA GLU A 492 11.72 77.40 8.94
C GLU A 492 12.95 78.22 9.35
N LYS A 493 14.10 78.02 8.69
CA LYS A 493 15.29 78.84 8.90
C LYS A 493 15.07 80.29 8.45
N VAL A 494 14.48 80.48 7.27
CA VAL A 494 14.12 81.80 6.74
C VAL A 494 13.16 82.53 7.68
N LEU A 495 12.13 81.84 8.17
CA LEU A 495 11.20 82.34 9.19
C LEU A 495 11.93 82.75 10.49
N GLY A 496 12.92 81.98 10.93
CA GLY A 496 13.77 82.32 12.08
C GLY A 496 14.51 83.65 11.87
N ASN A 497 15.27 83.74 10.79
CA ASN A 497 16.05 84.94 10.46
C ASN A 497 15.14 86.17 10.24
N LEU A 498 14.00 86.03 9.56
CA LEU A 498 13.05 87.13 9.34
C LEU A 498 12.50 87.70 10.66
N LYS A 499 12.28 86.86 11.68
CA LYS A 499 11.92 87.34 13.02
C LYS A 499 13.06 88.10 13.69
N THR A 500 14.30 87.63 13.59
CA THR A 500 15.48 88.33 14.12
C THR A 500 15.66 89.69 13.43
N LEU A 501 15.51 89.75 12.10
CA LEU A 501 15.54 90.98 11.31
C LEU A 501 14.44 91.96 11.70
N SER A 502 13.20 91.49 11.85
CA SER A 502 12.06 92.29 12.34
C SER A 502 12.37 92.91 13.71
N ILE A 503 12.78 92.09 14.70
CA ILE A 503 13.14 92.55 16.05
C ILE A 503 14.31 93.55 16.04
N CYS A 504 15.30 93.35 15.16
CA CYS A 504 16.44 94.26 15.05
C CYS A 504 16.07 95.59 14.37
N CYS A 505 15.24 95.57 13.34
CA CYS A 505 14.91 96.75 12.53
C CYS A 505 13.75 97.59 13.11
N ILE A 506 12.81 96.96 13.82
CA ILE A 506 11.69 97.60 14.51
C ILE A 506 12.06 97.79 15.99
N SER A 507 12.64 98.95 16.33
CA SER A 507 13.05 99.27 17.70
C SER A 507 12.22 100.38 18.33
N ASP A 508 11.73 100.14 19.54
CA ASP A 508 10.91 101.07 20.36
C ASP A 508 11.58 102.43 20.66
N SER A 509 12.88 102.56 20.43
CA SER A 509 13.63 103.79 20.69
C SER A 509 14.65 104.08 19.57
N PRO A 510 14.34 105.01 18.63
CA PRO A 510 15.22 105.38 17.53
C PRO A 510 16.62 105.85 17.98
N GLN A 511 16.72 106.44 19.17
CA GLN A 511 18.00 106.89 19.75
C GLN A 511 18.86 105.72 20.25
N THR A 512 18.23 104.68 20.81
CA THR A 512 18.92 103.45 21.25
C THR A 512 19.36 102.63 20.05
N PHE A 513 18.51 102.45 19.04
CA PHE A 513 18.85 101.78 17.79
C PHE A 513 20.03 102.47 17.09
N LYS A 514 19.97 103.80 16.88
CA LYS A 514 21.06 104.58 16.27
C LYS A 514 22.38 104.52 17.07
N LYS A 515 22.32 104.33 18.38
CA LYS A 515 23.50 104.12 19.25
C LYS A 515 24.09 102.71 19.10
N ASN A 516 23.25 101.68 18.95
CA ASN A 516 23.70 100.31 18.77
C ASN A 516 24.19 100.03 17.35
N LEU A 517 23.60 100.67 16.33
CA LEU A 517 24.09 100.66 14.94
C LEU A 517 25.50 101.28 14.84
N LYS A 518 25.76 102.38 15.56
CA LYS A 518 27.09 103.01 15.67
C LYS A 518 28.15 102.12 16.35
N LYS A 519 27.73 101.11 17.14
CA LYS A 519 28.62 100.17 17.83
C LYS A 519 28.94 98.92 16.99
N GLY A 520 28.42 98.79 15.77
CA GLY A 520 28.69 97.66 14.88
C GLY A 520 27.90 96.39 15.19
N ASN A 521 27.66 96.06 16.47
CA ASN A 521 27.02 94.80 16.90
C ASN A 521 25.68 94.49 16.19
N VAL A 522 24.83 95.50 15.99
CA VAL A 522 23.52 95.32 15.30
C VAL A 522 23.68 95.21 13.79
N LYS A 523 24.68 95.89 13.20
CA LYS A 523 24.97 95.78 11.77
C LYS A 523 25.40 94.34 11.42
N ALA A 524 26.34 93.78 12.18
CA ALA A 524 26.86 92.43 11.94
C ALA A 524 25.76 91.35 12.01
N GLY A 525 24.84 91.43 12.99
CA GLY A 525 23.72 90.49 13.08
C GLY A 525 22.73 90.62 11.92
N ILE A 526 22.41 91.84 11.49
CA ILE A 526 21.53 92.06 10.32
C ILE A 526 22.19 91.52 9.04
N GLU A 527 23.50 91.69 8.86
CA GLU A 527 24.23 91.14 7.71
C GLU A 527 24.25 89.60 7.73
N GLU A 528 24.51 88.98 8.88
CA GLU A 528 24.47 87.52 9.06
C GLU A 528 23.08 86.93 8.74
N ASP A 529 22.01 87.56 9.22
CA ASP A 529 20.64 87.13 8.92
C ASP A 529 20.30 87.31 7.42
N ILE A 530 20.72 88.40 6.78
CA ILE A 530 20.53 88.65 5.34
C ILE A 530 21.24 87.59 4.49
N ASP A 531 22.51 87.31 4.77
CA ASP A 531 23.28 86.29 4.06
C ASP A 531 22.64 84.91 4.26
N SER A 532 22.21 84.62 5.49
CA SER A 532 21.53 83.37 5.83
C SER A 532 20.18 83.24 5.10
N VAL A 533 19.34 84.28 5.03
CA VAL A 533 18.09 84.28 4.23
C VAL A 533 18.39 84.08 2.74
N THR A 534 19.41 84.75 2.20
CA THR A 534 19.82 84.64 0.80
C THR A 534 20.24 83.19 0.47
N ILE A 535 21.12 82.60 1.28
CA ILE A 535 21.58 81.21 1.11
C ILE A 535 20.41 80.22 1.24
N GLN A 536 19.52 80.39 2.23
CA GLN A 536 18.36 79.51 2.36
C GLN A 536 17.36 79.68 1.20
N THR A 537 17.25 80.86 0.59
CA THR A 537 16.33 81.10 -0.53
C THR A 537 16.80 80.39 -1.81
N GLU A 538 18.09 80.39 -2.12
CA GLU A 538 18.64 79.59 -3.23
C GLU A 538 18.60 78.08 -2.92
N LEU A 539 18.87 77.68 -1.67
CA LEU A 539 18.73 76.29 -1.24
C LEU A 539 17.28 75.79 -1.33
N PHE A 540 16.29 76.66 -1.09
CA PHE A 540 14.88 76.35 -1.23
C PHE A 540 14.55 76.00 -2.67
N LYS A 541 14.94 76.83 -3.67
CA LYS A 541 14.73 76.55 -5.10
C LYS A 541 15.27 75.17 -5.50
N SER A 542 16.52 74.86 -5.13
CA SER A 542 17.14 73.56 -5.45
C SER A 542 16.45 72.37 -4.77
N ARG A 543 16.00 72.52 -3.51
CA ARG A 543 15.23 71.48 -2.80
C ARG A 543 13.84 71.28 -3.40
N VAL A 544 13.21 72.36 -3.85
CA VAL A 544 11.93 72.35 -4.56
C VAL A 544 12.04 71.60 -5.88
N GLU A 545 13.03 71.93 -6.73
CA GLU A 545 13.27 71.21 -7.99
C GLU A 545 13.49 69.71 -7.77
N ARG A 546 14.31 69.35 -6.77
CA ARG A 546 14.54 67.95 -6.38
C ARG A 546 13.27 67.25 -5.89
N PHE A 547 12.42 67.95 -5.14
CA PHE A 547 11.14 67.41 -4.69
C PHE A 547 10.17 67.17 -5.87
N GLU A 548 10.10 68.10 -6.82
CA GLU A 548 9.28 67.95 -8.04
C GLU A 548 9.79 66.76 -8.90
N GLN A 549 11.10 66.60 -9.06
CA GLN A 549 11.70 65.43 -9.74
C GLN A 549 11.39 64.13 -8.98
N PHE A 550 11.55 64.12 -7.65
CA PHE A 550 11.24 62.95 -6.83
C PHE A 550 9.76 62.54 -6.97
N LYS A 551 8.84 63.51 -6.99
CA LYS A 551 7.41 63.30 -7.22
C LYS A 551 7.14 62.59 -8.56
N MET A 552 7.72 63.09 -9.65
CA MET A 552 7.50 62.52 -11.00
C MET A 552 7.99 61.07 -11.11
N ASN A 553 9.04 60.72 -10.37
CA ASN A 553 9.61 59.36 -10.36
C ASN A 553 8.86 58.36 -9.44
N ASN A 554 7.92 58.82 -8.59
CA ASN A 554 7.25 58.00 -7.59
C ASN A 554 5.73 57.91 -7.83
N LEU A 555 5.32 57.08 -8.78
CA LEU A 555 3.91 56.88 -9.18
C LEU A 555 3.04 56.12 -8.14
N ARG A 556 3.61 55.67 -7.01
CA ARG A 556 2.93 54.83 -6.00
C ARG A 556 2.74 55.53 -4.65
N VAL A 557 2.69 56.86 -4.61
CA VAL A 557 2.44 57.62 -3.37
C VAL A 557 0.95 57.74 -3.07
N HIS A 558 0.57 57.80 -1.79
CA HIS A 558 -0.81 58.05 -1.39
C HIS A 558 -1.33 59.39 -1.93
N PRO A 559 -2.49 59.43 -2.64
CA PRO A 559 -2.97 60.65 -3.30
C PRO A 559 -3.16 61.84 -2.36
N GLU A 560 -3.64 61.62 -1.13
CA GLU A 560 -3.85 62.70 -0.16
C GLU A 560 -2.53 63.31 0.33
N ALA A 561 -1.50 62.49 0.55
CA ALA A 561 -0.17 62.99 0.95
C ALA A 561 0.46 63.80 -0.18
N LEU A 562 0.28 63.35 -1.42
CA LEU A 562 0.74 64.02 -2.61
C LEU A 562 0.06 65.40 -2.79
N ASN A 563 -1.27 65.44 -2.66
CA ASN A 563 -2.05 66.68 -2.73
C ASN A 563 -1.65 67.65 -1.62
N LEU A 564 -1.55 67.17 -0.38
CA LEU A 564 -1.10 67.96 0.77
C LEU A 564 0.26 68.62 0.49
N CYS A 565 1.25 67.85 0.03
CA CYS A 565 2.58 68.40 -0.27
C CYS A 565 2.52 69.42 -1.42
N ASN A 566 1.74 69.18 -2.48
CA ASN A 566 1.60 70.11 -3.60
C ASN A 566 0.96 71.44 -3.18
N ASP A 567 -0.10 71.41 -2.36
CA ASP A 567 -0.80 72.60 -1.90
C ASP A 567 0.13 73.48 -1.03
N TYR A 568 0.80 72.88 -0.04
CA TYR A 568 1.73 73.61 0.80
C TYR A 568 2.96 74.10 0.04
N LEU A 569 3.50 73.31 -0.90
CA LEU A 569 4.60 73.75 -1.77
C LEU A 569 4.26 75.03 -2.51
N LYS A 570 3.02 75.17 -3.01
CA LYS A 570 2.53 76.39 -3.67
C LYS A 570 2.50 77.60 -2.73
N HIS A 571 2.09 77.42 -1.48
CA HIS A 571 2.09 78.48 -0.47
C HIS A 571 3.52 78.90 -0.03
N LEU A 572 4.41 77.92 0.15
CA LEU A 572 5.81 78.16 0.48
C LEU A 572 6.51 78.91 -0.67
N LYS A 573 6.36 78.45 -1.92
CA LYS A 573 6.87 79.14 -3.13
C LYS A 573 6.41 80.61 -3.17
N LYS A 574 5.11 80.88 -3.01
CA LYS A 574 4.55 82.25 -3.03
C LYS A 574 5.25 83.21 -2.05
N SER A 575 5.62 82.71 -0.87
CA SER A 575 6.26 83.54 0.16
C SER A 575 7.78 83.63 -0.06
N MET A 576 8.43 82.50 -0.35
CA MET A 576 9.87 82.37 -0.58
C MET A 576 10.36 83.10 -1.85
N GLU A 577 9.52 83.18 -2.88
CA GLU A 577 9.80 83.85 -4.16
C GLU A 577 9.19 85.27 -4.20
N SER A 578 8.77 85.81 -3.05
CA SER A 578 8.16 87.13 -2.96
C SER A 578 9.17 88.26 -3.25
N THR A 579 8.67 89.34 -3.85
CA THR A 579 9.46 90.57 -4.06
C THR A 579 9.93 91.21 -2.75
N LYS A 580 9.23 90.95 -1.64
CA LYS A 580 9.62 91.40 -0.30
C LYS A 580 10.90 90.72 0.21
N ILE A 581 11.02 89.39 0.08
CA ILE A 581 12.28 88.69 0.43
C ILE A 581 13.43 89.21 -0.41
N LEU A 582 13.24 89.36 -1.72
CA LEU A 582 14.28 89.89 -2.61
C LEU A 582 14.71 91.31 -2.21
N ARG A 583 13.76 92.20 -1.87
CA ARG A 583 14.05 93.56 -1.40
C ARG A 583 14.80 93.56 -0.06
N ILE A 584 14.41 92.73 0.90
CA ILE A 584 15.14 92.58 2.18
C ILE A 584 16.59 92.14 1.91
N CYS A 585 16.79 91.10 1.10
CA CYS A 585 18.12 90.56 0.81
C CYS A 585 19.04 91.55 0.06
N THR A 586 18.47 92.41 -0.79
CA THR A 586 19.25 93.28 -1.70
C THR A 586 19.38 94.73 -1.24
N LEU A 587 18.44 95.24 -0.43
CA LEU A 587 18.35 96.67 -0.10
C LEU A 587 18.53 96.98 1.40
N LEU A 588 18.33 96.01 2.32
CA LEU A 588 18.44 96.26 3.75
C LEU A 588 19.89 96.57 4.18
N SER A 589 20.88 95.77 3.75
CA SER A 589 22.30 96.06 4.05
C SER A 589 22.74 97.46 3.53
N PRO A 590 22.44 97.85 2.28
CA PRO A 590 22.65 99.23 1.81
C PRO A 590 21.93 100.32 2.63
N ALA A 591 20.72 100.05 3.13
CA ALA A 591 20.00 100.99 4.00
C ALA A 591 20.66 101.13 5.39
N VAL A 592 21.14 100.01 5.95
CA VAL A 592 21.95 99.97 7.19
C VAL A 592 23.24 100.77 7.04
N ASP A 593 23.92 100.66 5.90
CA ASP A 593 25.14 101.43 5.59
C ASP A 593 24.87 102.93 5.45
N ARG A 594 23.82 103.31 4.73
CA ARG A 594 23.34 104.71 4.67
C ARG A 594 22.83 105.22 6.01
N ARG A 595 22.51 104.32 6.94
CA ARG A 595 21.84 104.58 8.23
C ARG A 595 20.47 105.24 8.06
N ASP A 596 19.78 104.87 6.98
CA ASP A 596 18.42 105.32 6.70
C ASP A 596 17.44 104.57 7.59
N LEU A 597 17.03 105.23 8.69
CA LEU A 597 16.16 104.61 9.68
C LEU A 597 14.77 104.29 9.13
N THR A 598 14.29 105.06 8.14
CA THR A 598 12.96 104.87 7.56
C THR A 598 12.95 103.68 6.60
N GLU A 599 13.99 103.53 5.76
CA GLU A 599 14.14 102.33 4.92
C GLU A 599 14.35 101.07 5.78
N ILE A 600 15.18 101.14 6.82
CA ILE A 600 15.41 100.01 7.73
C ILE A 600 14.11 99.57 8.42
N GLN A 601 13.32 100.50 8.95
CA GLN A 601 12.03 100.18 9.60
C GLN A 601 11.04 99.53 8.61
N MET A 602 10.90 100.09 7.41
CA MET A 602 10.07 99.52 6.34
C MET A 602 10.47 98.08 5.99
N PHE A 603 11.78 97.78 5.92
CA PHE A 603 12.24 96.39 5.69
C PHE A 603 12.03 95.48 6.90
N GLY A 604 12.03 96.02 8.12
CA GLY A 604 11.61 95.31 9.33
C GLY A 604 10.13 94.92 9.30
N GLU A 605 9.26 95.84 8.87
CA GLU A 605 7.82 95.59 8.66
C GLU A 605 7.57 94.57 7.54
N ASP A 606 8.27 94.68 6.41
CA ASP A 606 8.23 93.67 5.34
C ASP A 606 8.70 92.29 5.84
N ALA A 607 9.71 92.23 6.72
CA ALA A 607 10.20 90.98 7.31
C ALA A 607 9.21 90.40 8.33
N GLU A 608 8.53 91.24 9.12
CA GLU A 608 7.47 90.83 10.04
C GLU A 608 6.27 90.22 9.28
N GLU A 609 5.78 90.91 8.24
CA GLU A 609 4.65 90.42 7.43
C GLU A 609 4.96 89.07 6.77
N LEU A 610 6.15 88.92 6.21
CA LEU A 610 6.62 87.65 5.64
C LEU A 610 6.78 86.56 6.72
N GLY A 611 7.30 86.92 7.90
CA GLY A 611 7.39 86.03 9.04
C GLY A 611 6.01 85.51 9.45
N LEU A 612 5.01 86.39 9.55
CA LEU A 612 3.63 86.02 9.86
C LEU A 612 3.00 85.12 8.77
N GLN A 613 3.25 85.41 7.49
CA GLN A 613 2.77 84.57 6.38
C GLN A 613 3.38 83.15 6.43
N LEU A 614 4.70 83.03 6.64
CA LEU A 614 5.38 81.75 6.77
C LEU A 614 4.97 80.98 8.03
N GLU A 615 4.78 81.68 9.15
CA GLU A 615 4.31 81.10 10.42
C GLU A 615 2.88 80.52 10.29
N ALA A 616 1.98 81.23 9.59
CA ALA A 616 0.62 80.76 9.33
C ALA A 616 0.62 79.49 8.47
N VAL A 617 1.40 79.47 7.37
CA VAL A 617 1.56 78.29 6.50
C VAL A 617 2.17 77.11 7.26
N ARG A 618 3.18 77.36 8.11
CA ARG A 618 3.81 76.33 8.97
C ARG A 618 2.82 75.73 9.97
N THR A 619 1.97 76.56 10.57
CA THR A 619 1.02 76.14 11.62
C THR A 619 -0.09 75.27 11.04
N ASP A 620 -0.69 75.64 9.91
CA ASP A 620 -1.68 74.79 9.21
C ASP A 620 -1.03 73.48 8.73
N LEU A 621 0.19 73.55 8.14
CA LEU A 621 0.92 72.37 7.69
C LEU A 621 1.16 71.37 8.82
N THR A 622 1.63 71.84 9.97
CA THR A 622 1.91 71.01 11.14
C THR A 622 0.63 70.36 11.67
N SER A 623 -0.47 71.12 11.71
CA SER A 623 -1.79 70.60 12.10
C SER A 623 -2.27 69.48 11.16
N ARG A 624 -2.22 69.71 9.84
CA ARG A 624 -2.70 68.74 8.85
C ARG A 624 -1.79 67.52 8.72
N LEU A 625 -0.47 67.67 8.80
CA LEU A 625 0.47 66.53 8.83
C LEU A 625 0.23 65.64 10.06
N ASN A 626 0.00 66.24 11.24
CA ASN A 626 -0.31 65.48 12.44
C ASN A 626 -1.64 64.72 12.33
N ASN A 627 -2.65 65.30 11.68
CA ASN A 627 -3.93 64.62 11.43
C ASN A 627 -3.78 63.50 10.38
N PHE A 628 -3.05 63.75 9.29
CA PHE A 628 -2.75 62.74 8.28
C PHE A 628 -1.96 61.55 8.86
N GLN A 629 -0.92 61.81 9.65
CA GLN A 629 -0.14 60.76 10.32
C GLN A 629 -1.00 59.92 11.28
N LYS A 630 -1.90 60.53 12.05
CA LYS A 630 -2.83 59.80 12.93
C LYS A 630 -3.75 58.85 12.15
N GLN A 631 -4.23 59.28 10.98
CA GLN A 631 -5.08 58.44 10.11
C GLN A 631 -4.27 57.32 9.44
N PHE A 632 -3.05 57.61 8.99
CA PHE A 632 -2.22 56.67 8.22
C PHE A 632 -1.49 55.63 9.08
N VAL A 633 -1.16 55.94 10.34
CA VAL A 633 -0.46 55.00 11.26
C VAL A 633 -1.39 53.91 11.79
N VAL A 634 -2.71 54.17 11.88
CA VAL A 634 -3.72 53.18 12.31
C VAL A 634 -4.06 52.17 11.19
N ALA A 635 -3.82 52.52 9.93
CA ALA A 635 -4.15 51.69 8.76
C ALA A 635 -3.04 50.69 8.35
N ALA A 636 -1.89 50.69 9.02
CA ALA A 636 -0.86 49.68 8.77
C ALA A 636 -1.28 48.34 9.40
N PRO A 637 -1.43 47.25 8.63
CA PRO A 637 -1.79 45.95 9.21
C PRO A 637 -0.74 45.53 10.22
N THR A 638 -1.20 45.17 11.42
CA THR A 638 -0.36 44.72 12.52
C THR A 638 0.48 43.53 12.06
N GLN A 639 1.81 43.56 12.27
CA GLN A 639 2.72 42.46 11.90
C GLN A 639 2.36 41.09 12.49
N ALA A 640 1.44 41.04 13.46
CA ALA A 640 0.83 39.81 13.97
C ALA A 640 0.10 38.98 12.90
N ALA A 641 -0.45 39.59 11.85
CA ALA A 641 -1.16 38.86 10.78
C ALA A 641 -0.23 38.11 9.79
N LEU A 642 1.09 38.16 10.02
CA LEU A 642 2.12 37.46 9.25
C LEU A 642 2.90 36.43 10.11
N GLU A 643 2.48 36.20 11.37
CA GLU A 643 3.14 35.26 12.30
C GLU A 643 2.29 34.03 12.69
N ASP A 644 1.02 33.97 12.26
CA ASP A 644 0.11 32.80 12.32
C ASP A 644 -0.05 32.15 10.93
#